data_AF-A0A6A6ACJ7-F1
#
_entry.id   AF-A0A6A6ACJ7-F1
#
_cell.length_a   1.000
_cell.length_b   1.000
_cell.length_c   1.000
_cell.angle_alpha   90.00
_cell.angle_beta   90.00
_cell.angle_gamma   90.00
#
_symmetry.space_group_name_H-M   'P 1'
#
loop_
_entity.id
_entity.type
_entity.pdbx_description
1 polymer ?
#
loop_
_entity_poly.entity_id
_entity_poly.type
_entity_poly.pdbx_seq_one_letter_code
_entity_poly.pdbx_strand_id
1 'polypeptide(L)'
;MFNLFTALVIIRPVSKEALDLFEAACWVPYTPENDIYNAVREIYTEKDDVGGRHFTALQHLVRSLDKPSAKSLCEILLQPWLLRGIRNCIGECRAAVQIYIKQNLDWTPLALELHEFCITVRESKTEFWLRGNEDEFDLDVLPSIEEFETVIAIYLAAQTEFSQQSKNQVAKQNNQHDRTNPNEPDAKLDTARHPLEDRIEEHCLHMFEKPGLLDYVSQRTIELMLDVWKLTSGPSIDEDRRSLALHVSKSLGSDHVLLFRCLVEIASPYESIPHDTFCRDALYIMRRIDKERNESIVAFVRLLNRMKTSTRCWKDVLYKWLETDTQSQDLIQRSLLEHTLKSMRASEWLSFMHDIEALFTGFSYPSSATDKYPAILQPRLLSWKTRITRYEGTIKRLEAQVGNDSSAVRHLLSGEEIWSKNLVSILESLQEVEGKPVEALMQKVVEKLSIETKNNWELADSAFNLLNAPHEVEEVCLKMWNAKHGFLDIPGLPDDSESKQRPSSAKRNVISKVASRRPGDSSLPVALNKPSTSDSALDEIPTQKRNIPLSVVEVMLAGYIQNALFDNKGMALIQSIAELLEIETYTSAIPEQKLKEAVAFWGEIERQITEEAERLEALQEALKKKDPKGTSALLEQLGFPADNALDIELLELPAGVIDVVERVSENEVEISFPLPAHTNIQRGAMGIPDAANTLLLRLLLDDSDETATSFCFHYDNDPNLGTLEHLPFNCSKSLKAPNFPICKSVETAYLYQLNRILYRQLKSGHTPIADLHSLIKKSMSELGHLCISCGISHKASNAQLRRSTPCNLLSCARLWYLLPLHVRIPEIKIDPFAVDLLLSAVYAAAMDSKPELLPGCPIRGNELVKSILNSLPSLAMIRDTASPVFFLRSHHKDAELLISWACVQFRGFLATAIGLCKIPNLPHGTHQFVLANASPTVESAFMSTLSKSSPNSSPKSTVLFHGTTLSRLPAILTHGLRTCSGTSLQRTGAAYGNGIYLAEDPAMSFTYSAAALSWKNSKLHNMRMLLGCEAVGNGKSVSPGIHVITDQSAVMVRYVLLFAKGGAPPIAGHMVPAMASGMRGLRMGTM
;
A
#
# COMPACT_ATOMS: atom_id res chain seq x y z
N MET A 1 -36.44 -58.07 -7.96
CA MET A 1 -36.09 -59.52 -7.99
C MET A 1 -36.65 -60.26 -9.21
N PHE A 2 -37.96 -60.51 -9.35
CA PHE A 2 -38.51 -61.33 -10.47
C PHE A 2 -38.10 -60.83 -11.87
N ASN A 3 -38.10 -59.52 -12.10
CA ASN A 3 -37.67 -58.92 -13.37
C ASN A 3 -36.18 -59.16 -13.69
N LEU A 4 -35.32 -59.25 -12.65
CA LEU A 4 -33.90 -59.59 -12.81
C LEU A 4 -33.73 -61.06 -13.21
N PHE A 5 -34.46 -61.98 -12.54
CA PHE A 5 -34.47 -63.40 -12.90
C PHE A 5 -34.88 -63.62 -14.36
N THR A 6 -35.98 -63.01 -14.78
CA THR A 6 -36.47 -63.10 -16.16
C THR A 6 -35.46 -62.54 -17.17
N ALA A 7 -34.82 -61.41 -16.88
CA ALA A 7 -33.82 -60.80 -17.76
C ALA A 7 -32.53 -61.63 -17.90
N LEU A 8 -32.08 -62.29 -16.82
CA LEU A 8 -30.84 -63.06 -16.79
C LEU A 8 -31.01 -64.53 -17.24
N VAL A 9 -32.17 -65.14 -16.99
CA VAL A 9 -32.37 -66.60 -17.10
C VAL A 9 -33.41 -66.99 -18.16
N ILE A 10 -34.36 -66.11 -18.52
CA ILE A 10 -35.45 -66.44 -19.45
C ILE A 10 -35.25 -65.76 -20.82
N ILE A 11 -34.87 -64.48 -20.84
CA ILE A 11 -34.73 -63.68 -22.07
C ILE A 11 -33.40 -63.96 -22.80
N ARG A 12 -32.38 -64.48 -22.09
CA ARG A 12 -31.03 -64.75 -22.60
C ARG A 12 -30.67 -66.23 -22.42
N PRO A 13 -29.74 -66.79 -23.21
CA PRO A 13 -29.24 -68.16 -22.99
C PRO A 13 -28.66 -68.28 -21.58
N VAL A 14 -29.12 -69.27 -20.82
CA VAL A 14 -28.68 -69.51 -19.44
C VAL A 14 -27.18 -69.78 -19.42
N SER A 15 -26.42 -68.86 -18.83
CA SER A 15 -24.98 -68.98 -18.62
C SER A 15 -24.67 -69.07 -17.13
N LYS A 16 -23.53 -69.69 -16.79
CA LYS A 16 -23.08 -69.78 -15.40
C LYS A 16 -22.90 -68.38 -14.79
N GLU A 17 -22.27 -67.46 -15.52
CA GLU A 17 -22.09 -66.06 -15.12
C GLU A 17 -23.42 -65.35 -14.78
N ALA A 18 -24.49 -65.59 -15.55
CA ALA A 18 -25.80 -65.00 -15.29
C ALA A 18 -26.51 -65.59 -14.07
N LEU A 19 -26.29 -66.88 -13.77
CA LEU A 19 -26.80 -67.53 -12.56
C LEU A 19 -26.01 -67.08 -11.31
N ASP A 20 -24.68 -67.10 -11.40
CA ASP A 20 -23.77 -66.63 -10.34
C ASP A 20 -24.07 -65.15 -10.01
N LEU A 21 -24.36 -64.31 -11.01
CA LEU A 21 -24.78 -62.91 -10.83
C LEU A 21 -26.16 -62.77 -10.17
N PHE A 22 -27.15 -63.57 -10.59
CA PHE A 22 -28.48 -63.54 -9.99
C PHE A 22 -28.42 -63.96 -8.51
N GLU A 23 -27.66 -65.00 -8.19
CA GLU A 23 -27.42 -65.44 -6.82
C GLU A 23 -26.72 -64.32 -6.02
N ALA A 24 -25.60 -63.79 -6.52
CA ALA A 24 -24.85 -62.71 -5.88
C ALA A 24 -25.69 -61.46 -5.59
N ALA A 25 -26.61 -61.09 -6.49
CA ALA A 25 -27.54 -59.98 -6.27
C ALA A 25 -28.57 -60.28 -5.16
N CYS A 26 -29.00 -61.53 -4.99
CA CYS A 26 -29.93 -61.94 -3.94
C CYS A 26 -29.32 -61.91 -2.53
N TRP A 27 -27.99 -61.96 -2.40
CA TRP A 27 -27.30 -61.79 -1.12
C TRP A 27 -27.32 -60.34 -0.60
N VAL A 28 -27.59 -59.35 -1.47
CA VAL A 28 -27.67 -57.94 -1.06
C VAL A 28 -29.08 -57.59 -0.57
N PRO A 29 -29.25 -57.05 0.66
CA PRO A 29 -30.55 -56.64 1.16
C PRO A 29 -31.17 -55.54 0.28
N TYR A 30 -32.37 -55.80 -0.22
CA TYR A 30 -33.21 -54.81 -0.89
C TYR A 30 -33.79 -53.82 0.12
N THR A 31 -33.77 -52.54 -0.23
CA THR A 31 -34.56 -51.51 0.45
C THR A 31 -35.31 -50.67 -0.61
N PRO A 32 -36.48 -50.09 -0.30
CA PRO A 32 -37.24 -49.27 -1.24
C PRO A 32 -36.46 -48.10 -1.84
N GLU A 33 -35.48 -47.58 -1.08
CA GLU A 33 -34.62 -46.45 -1.43
C GLU A 33 -33.41 -46.87 -2.28
N ASN A 34 -33.22 -48.18 -2.52
CA ASN A 34 -32.04 -48.73 -3.18
C ASN A 34 -32.34 -50.09 -3.84
N ASP A 35 -33.01 -50.05 -5.00
CA ASP A 35 -33.35 -51.26 -5.78
C ASP A 35 -32.14 -51.84 -6.53
N ILE A 36 -31.34 -52.60 -5.79
CA ILE A 36 -30.20 -53.33 -6.32
C ILE A 36 -30.59 -54.33 -7.44
N TYR A 37 -31.83 -54.82 -7.47
CA TYR A 37 -32.24 -55.80 -8.48
C TYR A 37 -32.46 -55.15 -9.84
N ASN A 38 -33.07 -53.96 -9.89
CA ASN A 38 -33.20 -53.22 -11.14
C ASN A 38 -31.87 -52.59 -11.57
N ALA A 39 -31.07 -52.10 -10.61
CA ALA A 39 -29.71 -51.62 -10.87
C ALA A 39 -28.82 -52.69 -11.54
N VAL A 40 -28.70 -53.89 -10.93
CA VAL A 40 -27.92 -54.99 -11.53
C VAL A 40 -28.51 -55.43 -12.87
N ARG A 41 -29.84 -55.43 -13.01
CA ARG A 41 -30.52 -55.79 -14.27
C ARG A 41 -30.05 -54.88 -15.39
N GLU A 42 -30.28 -53.58 -15.25
CA GLU A 42 -30.04 -52.58 -16.30
C GLU A 42 -28.57 -52.51 -16.69
N ILE A 43 -27.69 -52.32 -15.69
CA ILE A 43 -26.23 -52.22 -15.90
C ILE A 43 -25.64 -53.46 -16.56
N TYR A 44 -26.12 -54.67 -16.21
CA TYR A 44 -25.61 -55.90 -16.82
C TYR A 44 -26.29 -56.23 -18.17
N THR A 45 -27.55 -55.83 -18.38
CA THR A 45 -28.19 -56.01 -19.69
C THR A 45 -27.56 -55.09 -20.75
N GLU A 46 -27.13 -53.89 -20.38
CA GLU A 46 -26.58 -52.87 -21.27
C GLU A 46 -25.07 -52.65 -21.09
N LYS A 47 -24.34 -53.68 -20.61
CA LYS A 47 -22.92 -53.63 -20.23
C LYS A 47 -21.94 -53.09 -21.28
N ASP A 48 -22.33 -53.10 -22.55
CA ASP A 48 -21.53 -52.60 -23.68
C ASP A 48 -21.74 -51.10 -23.95
N ASP A 49 -22.76 -50.47 -23.36
CA ASP A 49 -23.20 -49.08 -23.61
C ASP A 49 -23.71 -48.40 -22.31
N VAL A 50 -22.95 -48.54 -21.23
CA VAL A 50 -23.21 -47.87 -19.95
C VAL A 50 -22.73 -46.42 -20.01
N GLY A 51 -23.55 -45.50 -19.49
CA GLY A 51 -23.42 -44.04 -19.68
C GLY A 51 -24.48 -43.27 -18.90
N GLY A 52 -24.75 -42.02 -19.28
CA GLY A 52 -25.60 -41.06 -18.55
C GLY A 52 -27.03 -41.55 -18.30
N ARG A 53 -27.63 -42.28 -19.27
CA ARG A 53 -28.98 -42.87 -19.12
C ARG A 53 -29.10 -43.88 -17.96
N HIS A 54 -27.98 -44.34 -17.42
CA HIS A 54 -27.91 -45.33 -16.34
C HIS A 54 -27.61 -44.72 -14.97
N PHE A 55 -27.63 -43.38 -14.83
CA PHE A 55 -27.25 -42.64 -13.62
C PHE A 55 -27.82 -43.25 -12.32
N THR A 56 -29.14 -43.37 -12.19
CA THR A 56 -29.80 -43.90 -10.99
C THR A 56 -29.42 -45.36 -10.70
N ALA A 57 -29.31 -46.18 -11.75
CA ALA A 57 -28.89 -47.58 -11.63
C ALA A 57 -27.42 -47.69 -11.17
N LEU A 58 -26.52 -46.83 -11.66
CA LEU A 58 -25.12 -46.74 -11.19
C LEU A 58 -25.04 -46.26 -9.74
N GLN A 59 -25.80 -45.23 -9.36
CA GLN A 59 -25.81 -44.69 -7.99
C GLN A 59 -26.26 -45.75 -6.97
N HIS A 60 -27.33 -46.50 -7.25
CA HIS A 60 -27.78 -47.62 -6.42
C HIS A 60 -26.78 -48.80 -6.41
N LEU A 61 -26.13 -49.07 -7.53
CA LEU A 61 -25.11 -50.12 -7.61
C LEU A 61 -23.91 -49.79 -6.73
N VAL A 62 -23.31 -48.59 -6.88
CA VAL A 62 -22.15 -48.15 -6.08
C VAL A 62 -22.45 -48.20 -4.58
N ARG A 63 -23.58 -47.64 -4.14
CA ARG A 63 -24.06 -47.69 -2.73
C ARG A 63 -24.24 -49.11 -2.18
N SER A 64 -24.42 -50.09 -3.05
CA SER A 64 -24.61 -51.49 -2.68
C SER A 64 -23.32 -52.28 -2.62
N LEU A 65 -22.33 -51.98 -3.48
CA LEU A 65 -21.06 -52.69 -3.56
C LEU A 65 -20.22 -52.54 -2.27
N ASP A 66 -20.34 -51.43 -1.55
CA ASP A 66 -19.65 -51.21 -0.27
C ASP A 66 -20.24 -51.99 0.93
N LYS A 67 -21.35 -52.71 0.74
CA LYS A 67 -21.96 -53.54 1.79
C LYS A 67 -21.20 -54.87 1.90
N PRO A 68 -20.89 -55.39 3.10
CA PRO A 68 -20.20 -56.70 3.25
C PRO A 68 -20.91 -57.88 2.57
N SER A 69 -22.24 -57.79 2.41
CA SER A 69 -23.08 -58.75 1.71
C SER A 69 -22.91 -58.76 0.19
N ALA A 70 -22.31 -57.73 -0.40
CA ALA A 70 -22.12 -57.58 -1.85
C ALA A 70 -20.79 -58.15 -2.36
N LYS A 71 -20.01 -58.86 -1.52
CA LYS A 71 -18.67 -59.35 -1.91
C LYS A 71 -18.69 -60.18 -3.21
N SER A 72 -19.57 -61.16 -3.31
CA SER A 72 -19.71 -61.99 -4.53
C SER A 72 -20.19 -61.19 -5.74
N LEU A 73 -20.96 -60.11 -5.51
CA LEU A 73 -21.44 -59.21 -6.56
C LEU A 73 -20.31 -58.33 -7.09
N CYS A 74 -19.42 -57.88 -6.21
CA CYS A 74 -18.19 -57.15 -6.55
C CYS A 74 -17.25 -58.00 -7.41
N GLU A 75 -17.03 -59.27 -7.06
CA GLU A 75 -16.17 -60.19 -7.81
C GLU A 75 -16.63 -60.40 -9.26
N ILE A 76 -17.95 -60.31 -9.52
CA ILE A 76 -18.54 -60.46 -10.86
C ILE A 76 -18.59 -59.13 -11.62
N LEU A 77 -19.06 -58.05 -10.99
CA LEU A 77 -19.35 -56.78 -11.70
C LEU A 77 -18.18 -55.80 -11.80
N LEU A 78 -17.14 -55.89 -10.96
CA LEU A 78 -15.99 -54.96 -10.98
C LEU A 78 -15.02 -55.25 -12.14
N GLN A 79 -15.51 -55.04 -13.35
CA GLN A 79 -14.80 -55.26 -14.61
C GLN A 79 -14.47 -53.93 -15.30
N PRO A 80 -13.49 -53.89 -16.23
CA PRO A 80 -13.10 -52.66 -16.93
C PRO A 80 -14.22 -51.93 -17.69
N TRP A 81 -15.28 -52.64 -18.10
CA TRP A 81 -16.44 -52.05 -18.76
C TRP A 81 -17.29 -51.20 -17.81
N LEU A 82 -17.49 -51.64 -16.55
CA LEU A 82 -18.26 -50.88 -15.55
C LEU A 82 -17.53 -49.59 -15.16
N LEU A 83 -16.20 -49.67 -15.01
CA LEU A 83 -15.32 -48.51 -14.82
C LEU A 83 -15.43 -47.48 -15.96
N ARG A 84 -15.53 -47.95 -17.20
CA ARG A 84 -15.76 -47.08 -18.36
C ARG A 84 -17.17 -46.48 -18.31
N GLY A 85 -18.19 -47.28 -17.99
CA GLY A 85 -19.57 -46.84 -17.86
C GLY A 85 -19.78 -45.72 -16.83
N ILE A 86 -19.12 -45.82 -15.67
CA ILE A 86 -19.17 -44.76 -14.64
C ILE A 86 -18.49 -43.47 -15.14
N ARG A 87 -17.33 -43.57 -15.83
CA ARG A 87 -16.68 -42.39 -16.44
C ARG A 87 -17.51 -41.76 -17.55
N ASN A 88 -18.12 -42.57 -18.42
CA ASN A 88 -19.04 -42.12 -19.46
C ASN A 88 -20.24 -41.39 -18.84
N CYS A 89 -20.85 -41.96 -17.80
CA CYS A 89 -21.96 -41.35 -17.07
C CYS A 89 -21.57 -39.97 -16.50
N ILE A 90 -20.44 -39.86 -15.80
CA ILE A 90 -19.93 -38.57 -15.28
C ILE A 90 -19.70 -37.57 -16.44
N GLY A 91 -19.07 -38.00 -17.54
CA GLY A 91 -18.81 -37.15 -18.72
C GLY A 91 -20.09 -36.66 -19.42
N GLU A 92 -21.07 -37.54 -19.60
CA GLU A 92 -22.37 -37.22 -20.21
C GLU A 92 -23.20 -36.29 -19.32
N CYS A 93 -23.25 -36.53 -18.02
CA CYS A 93 -23.92 -35.64 -17.06
C CYS A 93 -23.26 -34.25 -17.02
N ARG A 94 -21.91 -34.18 -17.07
CA ARG A 94 -21.18 -32.91 -17.20
C ARG A 94 -21.53 -32.16 -18.48
N ALA A 95 -21.57 -32.85 -19.62
CA ALA A 95 -21.97 -32.27 -20.89
C ALA A 95 -23.42 -31.76 -20.84
N ALA A 96 -24.32 -32.47 -20.15
CA ALA A 96 -25.70 -32.03 -19.96
C ALA A 96 -25.78 -30.76 -19.09
N VAL A 97 -25.07 -30.67 -17.96
CA VAL A 97 -24.97 -29.42 -17.14
C VAL A 97 -24.45 -28.25 -17.98
N GLN A 98 -23.40 -28.47 -18.79
CA GLN A 98 -22.87 -27.46 -19.71
C GLN A 98 -23.89 -26.99 -20.75
N ILE A 99 -24.65 -27.91 -21.33
CA ILE A 99 -25.69 -27.59 -22.30
C ILE A 99 -26.79 -26.76 -21.64
N TYR A 100 -27.20 -27.12 -20.43
CA TYR A 100 -28.24 -26.38 -19.70
C TYR A 100 -27.79 -24.96 -19.35
N ILE A 101 -26.56 -24.78 -18.85
CA ILE A 101 -25.94 -23.45 -18.64
C ILE A 101 -25.93 -22.65 -19.96
N LYS A 102 -25.39 -23.22 -21.04
CA LYS A 102 -25.28 -22.54 -22.36
C LYS A 102 -26.65 -22.23 -23.00
N GLN A 103 -27.71 -22.92 -22.59
CA GLN A 103 -29.08 -22.69 -23.06
C GLN A 103 -29.93 -21.87 -22.08
N ASN A 104 -29.34 -21.40 -20.96
CA ASN A 104 -30.03 -20.69 -19.88
C ASN A 104 -31.25 -21.47 -19.33
N LEU A 105 -31.09 -22.79 -19.19
CA LEU A 105 -32.03 -23.70 -18.55
C LEU A 105 -31.64 -23.93 -17.09
N ASP A 106 -32.58 -24.42 -16.27
CA ASP A 106 -32.30 -24.76 -14.87
C ASP A 106 -31.38 -25.98 -14.75
N TRP A 107 -30.08 -25.69 -14.67
CA TRP A 107 -29.00 -26.66 -14.51
C TRP A 107 -28.80 -27.10 -13.05
N THR A 108 -29.42 -26.41 -12.08
CA THR A 108 -29.08 -26.56 -10.66
C THR A 108 -29.42 -27.93 -10.08
N PRO A 109 -30.57 -28.59 -10.40
CA PRO A 109 -30.85 -29.93 -9.88
C PRO A 109 -29.90 -30.98 -10.46
N LEU A 110 -29.63 -30.88 -11.77
CA LEU A 110 -28.74 -31.81 -12.48
C LEU A 110 -27.29 -31.73 -11.97
N ALA A 111 -26.83 -30.53 -11.59
CA ALA A 111 -25.51 -30.36 -10.99
C ALA A 111 -25.43 -30.90 -9.55
N LEU A 112 -26.51 -30.80 -8.76
CA LEU A 112 -26.61 -31.42 -7.43
C LEU A 112 -26.61 -32.95 -7.52
N GLU A 113 -27.39 -33.53 -8.44
CA GLU A 113 -27.38 -34.98 -8.71
C GLU A 113 -25.99 -35.46 -9.13
N LEU A 114 -25.33 -34.75 -10.06
CA LEU A 114 -23.96 -35.06 -10.48
C LEU A 114 -22.96 -34.98 -9.31
N HIS A 115 -23.05 -33.96 -8.46
CA HIS A 115 -22.20 -33.83 -7.28
C HIS A 115 -22.42 -34.99 -6.30
N GLU A 116 -23.68 -35.29 -5.94
CA GLU A 116 -24.03 -36.40 -5.04
C GLU A 116 -23.50 -37.75 -5.57
N PHE A 117 -23.58 -37.98 -6.87
CA PHE A 117 -23.02 -39.18 -7.51
C PHE A 117 -21.49 -39.21 -7.46
N CYS A 118 -20.81 -38.09 -7.73
CA CYS A 118 -19.35 -38.01 -7.61
C CYS A 118 -18.87 -38.23 -6.16
N ILE A 119 -19.57 -37.69 -5.16
CA ILE A 119 -19.31 -37.96 -3.74
C ILE A 119 -19.54 -39.45 -3.41
N THR A 120 -20.65 -40.03 -3.88
CA THR A 120 -20.98 -41.46 -3.70
C THR A 120 -19.89 -42.37 -4.28
N VAL A 121 -19.30 -42.01 -5.42
CA VAL A 121 -18.16 -42.74 -6.02
C VAL A 121 -16.86 -42.53 -5.23
N ARG A 122 -16.59 -41.30 -4.75
CA ARG A 122 -15.39 -40.95 -3.97
C ARG A 122 -15.33 -41.65 -2.61
N GLU A 123 -16.45 -41.74 -1.92
CA GLU A 123 -16.54 -42.31 -0.56
C GLU A 123 -16.65 -43.84 -0.55
N SER A 124 -16.70 -44.46 -1.73
CA SER A 124 -16.72 -45.92 -1.87
C SER A 124 -15.44 -46.55 -1.34
N LYS A 125 -15.58 -47.57 -0.49
CA LYS A 125 -14.47 -48.31 0.16
C LYS A 125 -13.80 -49.30 -0.81
N THR A 126 -14.34 -49.43 -2.01
CA THR A 126 -13.84 -50.30 -3.06
C THR A 126 -12.63 -49.62 -3.73
N GLU A 127 -11.42 -49.76 -3.15
CA GLU A 127 -10.16 -49.02 -3.47
C GLU A 127 -9.67 -49.03 -4.95
N PHE A 128 -10.41 -49.63 -5.87
CA PHE A 128 -10.01 -49.84 -7.26
C PHE A 128 -10.30 -48.64 -8.19
N TRP A 129 -11.23 -47.76 -7.84
CA TRP A 129 -11.66 -46.62 -8.69
C TRP A 129 -10.51 -45.65 -9.05
N LEU A 130 -9.55 -45.49 -8.14
CA LEU A 130 -8.47 -44.49 -8.18
C LEU A 130 -7.17 -44.92 -8.91
N ARG A 131 -7.09 -46.14 -9.47
CA ARG A 131 -5.85 -46.67 -10.09
C ARG A 131 -5.84 -46.72 -11.63
N GLY A 132 -6.80 -46.07 -12.29
CA GLY A 132 -6.77 -45.89 -13.75
C GLY A 132 -5.96 -44.66 -14.15
N ASN A 133 -5.03 -44.82 -15.10
CA ASN A 133 -4.08 -43.80 -15.57
C ASN A 133 -4.64 -42.39 -15.77
N GLU A 134 -3.78 -41.40 -15.45
CA GLU A 134 -3.58 -40.11 -16.11
C GLU A 134 -4.60 -39.73 -17.20
N ASP A 135 -5.80 -39.26 -16.83
CA ASP A 135 -6.38 -38.00 -17.30
C ASP A 135 -7.79 -37.72 -16.70
N GLU A 136 -8.08 -36.43 -16.46
CA GLU A 136 -9.41 -35.79 -16.59
C GLU A 136 -10.44 -35.73 -15.44
N PHE A 137 -10.24 -36.32 -14.26
CA PHE A 137 -11.08 -35.96 -13.09
C PHE A 137 -10.42 -36.23 -11.73
N ASP A 138 -10.30 -35.20 -10.89
CA ASP A 138 -9.77 -35.29 -9.52
C ASP A 138 -10.92 -35.14 -8.50
N LEU A 139 -11.44 -36.29 -8.04
CA LEU A 139 -12.52 -36.35 -7.05
C LEU A 139 -12.11 -35.76 -5.69
N ASP A 140 -10.81 -35.70 -5.38
CA ASP A 140 -10.31 -35.21 -4.09
C ASP A 140 -10.41 -33.67 -3.97
N VAL A 141 -10.69 -32.97 -5.07
CA VAL A 141 -10.86 -31.50 -5.13
C VAL A 141 -12.32 -31.05 -4.97
N LEU A 142 -13.29 -31.98 -5.02
CA LEU A 142 -14.72 -31.63 -4.89
C LEU A 142 -15.07 -31.12 -3.47
N PRO A 143 -15.77 -29.96 -3.34
CA PRO A 143 -16.20 -29.42 -2.06
C PRO A 143 -17.23 -30.32 -1.37
N SER A 144 -17.53 -30.04 -0.10
CA SER A 144 -18.59 -30.77 0.61
C SER A 144 -19.96 -30.52 -0.02
N ILE A 145 -20.92 -31.42 0.22
CA ILE A 145 -22.31 -31.22 -0.25
C ILE A 145 -22.91 -29.93 0.33
N GLU A 146 -22.67 -29.64 1.62
CA GLU A 146 -23.11 -28.42 2.30
C GLU A 146 -22.54 -27.15 1.65
N GLU A 147 -21.26 -27.17 1.25
CA GLU A 147 -20.63 -26.04 0.57
C GLU A 147 -21.18 -25.86 -0.85
N PHE A 148 -21.40 -26.94 -1.59
CA PHE A 148 -21.94 -26.89 -2.95
C PHE A 148 -23.42 -26.47 -2.97
N GLU A 149 -24.24 -26.98 -2.06
CA GLU A 149 -25.61 -26.49 -1.80
C GLU A 149 -25.62 -25.00 -1.46
N THR A 150 -24.62 -24.52 -0.70
CA THR A 150 -24.48 -23.09 -0.40
C THR A 150 -24.16 -22.27 -1.66
N VAL A 151 -23.30 -22.76 -2.57
CA VAL A 151 -23.04 -22.11 -3.88
C VAL A 151 -24.33 -22.01 -4.70
N ILE A 152 -25.12 -23.08 -4.78
CA ILE A 152 -26.42 -23.08 -5.48
C ILE A 152 -27.42 -22.13 -4.80
N ALA A 153 -27.45 -22.08 -3.46
CA ALA A 153 -28.31 -21.15 -2.73
C ALA A 153 -27.95 -19.68 -3.00
N ILE A 154 -26.65 -19.34 -3.13
CA ILE A 154 -26.20 -18.00 -3.53
C ILE A 154 -26.65 -17.67 -4.96
N TYR A 155 -26.54 -18.63 -5.89
CA TYR A 155 -26.99 -18.47 -7.28
C TYR A 155 -28.51 -18.19 -7.37
N LEU A 156 -29.32 -19.01 -6.71
CA LEU A 156 -30.79 -18.83 -6.69
C LEU A 156 -31.21 -17.52 -6.00
N ALA A 157 -30.48 -17.08 -4.96
CA ALA A 157 -30.72 -15.80 -4.32
C ALA A 157 -30.43 -14.61 -5.26
N ALA A 158 -29.33 -14.66 -6.01
CA ALA A 158 -28.98 -13.65 -7.01
C ALA A 158 -30.06 -13.52 -8.11
N GLN A 159 -30.54 -14.65 -8.64
CA GLN A 159 -31.64 -14.67 -9.62
C GLN A 159 -32.96 -14.12 -9.06
N THR A 160 -33.26 -14.45 -7.80
CA THR A 160 -34.48 -14.01 -7.13
C THR A 160 -34.48 -12.49 -6.91
N GLU A 161 -33.38 -11.93 -6.42
CA GLU A 161 -33.26 -10.48 -6.19
C GLU A 161 -33.38 -9.70 -7.50
N PHE A 162 -32.72 -10.13 -8.57
CA PHE A 162 -32.81 -9.48 -9.88
C PHE A 162 -34.25 -9.54 -10.43
N SER A 163 -34.92 -10.69 -10.32
CA SER A 163 -36.31 -10.89 -10.73
C SER A 163 -37.31 -9.99 -9.99
N GLN A 164 -37.05 -9.67 -8.71
CA GLN A 164 -37.86 -8.75 -7.92
C GLN A 164 -37.64 -7.28 -8.32
N GLN A 165 -36.43 -6.90 -8.76
CA GLN A 165 -36.17 -5.53 -9.21
C GLN A 165 -36.85 -5.21 -10.55
N SER A 166 -36.75 -6.10 -11.55
CA SER A 166 -37.36 -5.89 -12.88
C SER A 166 -38.89 -5.81 -12.82
N LYS A 167 -39.55 -6.66 -12.02
CA LYS A 167 -41.01 -6.61 -11.80
C LYS A 167 -41.47 -5.26 -11.22
N ASN A 168 -40.66 -4.66 -10.34
CA ASN A 168 -40.93 -3.35 -9.74
C ASN A 168 -40.63 -2.14 -10.66
N GLN A 169 -39.95 -2.33 -11.79
CA GLN A 169 -39.79 -1.30 -12.83
C GLN A 169 -40.94 -1.36 -13.83
N VAL A 170 -41.26 -2.55 -14.37
CA VAL A 170 -42.36 -2.75 -15.33
C VAL A 170 -43.72 -2.32 -14.75
N ALA A 171 -43.96 -2.60 -13.46
CA ALA A 171 -45.18 -2.17 -12.77
C ALA A 171 -45.36 -0.65 -12.64
N LYS A 172 -44.31 0.17 -12.87
CA LYS A 172 -44.41 1.65 -12.87
C LYS A 172 -44.55 2.26 -14.27
N GLN A 173 -43.97 1.65 -15.31
CA GLN A 173 -44.13 2.15 -16.69
C GLN A 173 -45.57 1.96 -17.22
N ASN A 174 -46.25 0.88 -16.82
CA ASN A 174 -47.63 0.60 -17.23
C ASN A 174 -48.69 1.59 -16.68
N ASN A 175 -48.30 2.54 -15.82
CA ASN A 175 -49.19 3.60 -15.32
C ASN A 175 -49.05 4.95 -16.03
N GLN A 176 -48.25 5.06 -17.11
CA GLN A 176 -48.01 6.37 -17.76
C GLN A 176 -48.04 6.43 -19.31
N HIS A 177 -48.36 5.34 -20.02
CA HIS A 177 -48.68 5.43 -21.45
C HIS A 177 -50.05 4.85 -21.82
N ASP A 178 -51.03 5.75 -21.91
CA ASP A 178 -52.26 5.54 -22.67
C ASP A 178 -51.95 5.81 -24.17
N ARG A 179 -52.24 4.83 -25.04
CA ARG A 179 -52.29 4.89 -26.53
C ARG A 179 -51.03 5.35 -27.32
N THR A 180 -50.43 4.44 -28.09
CA THR A 180 -50.60 4.32 -29.57
C THR A 180 -49.68 3.23 -30.21
N ASN A 181 -50.04 2.80 -31.42
CA ASN A 181 -49.31 1.95 -32.39
C ASN A 181 -49.06 0.45 -32.05
N PRO A 182 -49.70 -0.49 -32.80
CA PRO A 182 -49.52 -1.94 -32.64
C PRO A 182 -48.65 -2.59 -33.76
N ASN A 183 -47.58 -1.94 -34.22
CA ASN A 183 -46.82 -2.37 -35.41
C ASN A 183 -45.29 -2.14 -35.30
N GLU A 184 -44.67 -2.56 -34.19
CA GLU A 184 -43.23 -2.87 -34.18
C GLU A 184 -43.03 -4.34 -33.78
N PRO A 185 -42.13 -5.09 -34.45
CA PRO A 185 -41.86 -6.48 -34.11
C PRO A 185 -41.10 -6.54 -32.78
N ASP A 186 -41.49 -7.49 -31.92
CA ASP A 186 -40.92 -7.68 -30.56
C ASP A 186 -39.38 -7.58 -30.55
N ALA A 187 -38.87 -6.44 -30.10
CA ALA A 187 -37.49 -6.33 -29.69
C ALA A 187 -37.30 -7.28 -28.51
N LYS A 188 -36.52 -8.35 -28.71
CA LYS A 188 -36.21 -9.32 -27.66
C LYS A 188 -35.82 -8.57 -26.39
N LEU A 189 -36.60 -8.75 -25.32
CA LEU A 189 -36.19 -8.31 -23.99
C LEU A 189 -34.86 -8.98 -23.68
N ASP A 190 -33.79 -8.19 -23.67
CA ASP A 190 -32.49 -8.66 -23.24
C ASP A 190 -32.60 -8.95 -21.74
N THR A 191 -32.64 -10.23 -21.39
CA THR A 191 -32.84 -10.68 -20.01
C THR A 191 -31.57 -10.44 -19.23
N ALA A 192 -31.39 -9.21 -18.75
CA ALA A 192 -30.27 -8.83 -17.92
C ALA A 192 -30.13 -9.81 -16.73
N ARG A 193 -28.92 -10.30 -16.52
CA ARG A 193 -28.56 -11.25 -15.46
C ARG A 193 -27.81 -10.56 -14.32
N HIS A 194 -27.75 -11.20 -13.17
CA HIS A 194 -26.88 -10.75 -12.09
C HIS A 194 -25.40 -11.14 -12.38
N PRO A 195 -24.40 -10.25 -12.22
CA PRO A 195 -22.99 -10.57 -12.51
C PRO A 195 -22.35 -11.71 -11.69
N LEU A 196 -23.07 -12.24 -10.68
CA LEU A 196 -22.66 -13.45 -9.95
C LEU A 196 -23.14 -14.74 -10.63
N GLU A 197 -24.19 -14.70 -11.45
CA GLU A 197 -24.69 -15.89 -12.15
C GLU A 197 -23.58 -16.45 -13.05
N ASP A 198 -23.04 -15.62 -13.95
CA ASP A 198 -21.99 -16.02 -14.88
C ASP A 198 -20.72 -16.51 -14.14
N ARG A 199 -20.37 -15.91 -12.99
CA ARG A 199 -19.21 -16.32 -12.16
C ARG A 199 -19.44 -17.66 -11.46
N ILE A 200 -20.65 -17.92 -10.98
CA ILE A 200 -20.99 -19.20 -10.33
C ILE A 200 -21.12 -20.30 -11.39
N GLU A 201 -21.66 -20.00 -12.57
CA GLU A 201 -21.67 -20.92 -13.70
C GLU A 201 -20.24 -21.27 -14.15
N GLU A 202 -19.37 -20.28 -14.36
CA GLU A 202 -17.94 -20.49 -14.63
C GLU A 202 -17.27 -21.37 -13.55
N HIS A 203 -17.55 -21.09 -12.28
CA HIS A 203 -17.03 -21.86 -11.15
C HIS A 203 -17.51 -23.32 -11.15
N CYS A 204 -18.81 -23.54 -11.35
CA CYS A 204 -19.39 -24.88 -11.46
C CYS A 204 -18.84 -25.66 -12.66
N LEU A 205 -18.68 -25.01 -13.81
CA LEU A 205 -18.08 -25.65 -14.99
C LEU A 205 -16.62 -26.07 -14.73
N HIS A 206 -15.81 -25.19 -14.15
CA HIS A 206 -14.42 -25.51 -13.81
C HIS A 206 -14.25 -26.58 -12.73
N MET A 207 -15.15 -26.64 -11.73
CA MET A 207 -15.17 -27.74 -10.75
C MET A 207 -15.33 -29.10 -11.42
N PHE A 208 -16.02 -29.16 -12.55
CA PHE A 208 -16.20 -30.38 -13.31
C PHE A 208 -15.12 -30.62 -14.37
N GLU A 209 -14.60 -29.60 -15.07
CA GLU A 209 -13.82 -29.84 -16.30
C GLU A 209 -12.34 -30.22 -16.13
N LYS A 210 -11.57 -29.49 -15.31
CA LYS A 210 -10.16 -29.76 -14.91
C LYS A 210 -9.68 -28.60 -14.02
N PRO A 211 -8.86 -28.83 -12.97
CA PRO A 211 -8.39 -27.75 -12.10
C PRO A 211 -7.36 -26.85 -12.82
N GLY A 212 -7.82 -25.72 -13.33
CA GLY A 212 -6.98 -24.66 -13.89
C GLY A 212 -7.80 -23.59 -14.62
N LEU A 213 -7.44 -22.31 -14.42
CA LEU A 213 -7.98 -21.11 -15.10
C LEU A 213 -9.37 -20.57 -14.68
N LEU A 214 -9.80 -20.74 -13.42
CA LEU A 214 -10.66 -19.68 -12.86
C LEU A 214 -9.85 -18.38 -12.77
N ASP A 215 -10.46 -17.25 -13.11
CA ASP A 215 -9.91 -15.97 -12.72
C ASP A 215 -9.90 -15.84 -11.19
N TYR A 216 -8.84 -15.23 -10.66
CA TYR A 216 -8.66 -14.99 -9.23
C TYR A 216 -9.85 -14.22 -8.64
N VAL A 217 -10.49 -13.36 -9.44
CA VAL A 217 -11.66 -12.59 -9.00
C VAL A 217 -12.89 -13.48 -8.82
N SER A 218 -13.23 -14.30 -9.82
CA SER A 218 -14.38 -15.22 -9.74
C SER A 218 -14.23 -16.14 -8.53
N GLN A 219 -13.04 -16.74 -8.34
CA GLN A 219 -12.77 -17.58 -7.17
C GLN A 219 -12.91 -16.80 -5.85
N ARG A 220 -12.26 -15.63 -5.74
CA ARG A 220 -12.22 -14.88 -4.47
C ARG A 220 -13.57 -14.26 -4.11
N THR A 221 -14.39 -13.89 -5.08
CA THR A 221 -15.77 -13.46 -4.84
C THR A 221 -16.60 -14.61 -4.24
N ILE A 222 -16.50 -15.83 -4.79
CA ILE A 222 -17.29 -16.98 -4.31
C ILE A 222 -16.85 -17.40 -2.91
N GLU A 223 -15.54 -17.46 -2.63
CA GLU A 223 -15.02 -17.71 -1.27
C GLU A 223 -15.64 -16.75 -0.23
N LEU A 224 -15.66 -15.45 -0.52
CA LEU A 224 -16.20 -14.44 0.40
C LEU A 224 -17.73 -14.47 0.51
N MET A 225 -18.45 -14.81 -0.56
CA MET A 225 -19.90 -15.02 -0.51
C MET A 225 -20.26 -16.25 0.34
N LEU A 226 -19.46 -17.33 0.25
CA LEU A 226 -19.59 -18.50 1.12
C LEU A 226 -19.35 -18.15 2.59
N ASP A 227 -18.35 -17.31 2.90
CA ASP A 227 -18.11 -16.84 4.27
C ASP A 227 -19.31 -16.05 4.84
N VAL A 228 -19.94 -15.16 4.03
CA VAL A 228 -21.18 -14.46 4.41
C VAL A 228 -22.32 -15.46 4.69
N TRP A 229 -22.53 -16.44 3.80
CA TRP A 229 -23.62 -17.41 3.97
C TRP A 229 -23.41 -18.30 5.20
N LYS A 230 -22.19 -18.80 5.41
CA LYS A 230 -21.81 -19.62 6.57
C LYS A 230 -22.04 -18.90 7.91
N LEU A 231 -21.71 -17.61 7.98
CA LEU A 231 -21.92 -16.80 9.20
C LEU A 231 -23.36 -16.35 9.44
N THR A 232 -24.22 -16.46 8.43
CA THR A 232 -25.65 -16.10 8.50
C THR A 232 -26.57 -17.33 8.58
N SER A 233 -26.00 -18.52 8.75
CA SER A 233 -26.71 -19.78 8.98
C SER A 233 -27.20 -19.89 10.42
N GLY A 234 -28.51 -19.86 10.62
CA GLY A 234 -29.14 -19.96 11.94
C GLY A 234 -30.67 -20.03 11.87
N PRO A 235 -31.37 -20.17 13.02
CA PRO A 235 -32.83 -20.28 13.08
C PRO A 235 -33.56 -18.99 12.68
N SER A 236 -32.86 -17.85 12.73
CA SER A 236 -33.25 -16.60 12.08
C SER A 236 -32.14 -16.26 11.11
N ILE A 237 -32.37 -16.49 9.82
CA ILE A 237 -31.40 -16.14 8.76
C ILE A 237 -31.32 -14.61 8.66
N ASP A 238 -30.10 -14.08 8.59
CA ASP A 238 -29.85 -12.65 8.36
C ASP A 238 -29.95 -12.33 6.86
N GLU A 239 -31.19 -12.23 6.39
CA GLU A 239 -31.54 -11.92 5.00
C GLU A 239 -31.07 -10.52 4.56
N ASP A 240 -30.95 -9.56 5.50
CA ASP A 240 -30.46 -8.21 5.20
C ASP A 240 -28.96 -8.22 4.91
N ARG A 241 -28.13 -8.98 5.66
CA ARG A 241 -26.71 -9.20 5.33
C ARG A 241 -26.52 -9.92 4.00
N ARG A 242 -27.31 -10.96 3.73
CA ARG A 242 -27.26 -11.73 2.47
C ARG A 242 -27.62 -10.86 1.27
N SER A 243 -28.73 -10.12 1.36
CA SER A 243 -29.17 -9.16 0.33
C SER A 243 -28.16 -8.04 0.11
N LEU A 244 -27.50 -7.54 1.17
CA LEU A 244 -26.47 -6.51 1.04
C LEU A 244 -25.23 -7.03 0.29
N ALA A 245 -24.79 -8.26 0.54
CA ALA A 245 -23.67 -8.88 -0.17
C ALA A 245 -23.93 -9.06 -1.68
N LEU A 246 -25.16 -9.44 -2.04
CA LEU A 246 -25.61 -9.53 -3.43
C LEU A 246 -25.61 -8.14 -4.10
N HIS A 247 -26.24 -7.14 -3.47
CA HIS A 247 -26.25 -5.77 -3.98
C HIS A 247 -24.86 -5.15 -4.14
N VAL A 248 -23.95 -5.35 -3.19
CA VAL A 248 -22.55 -4.93 -3.27
C VAL A 248 -21.85 -5.60 -4.46
N SER A 249 -22.11 -6.89 -4.69
CA SER A 249 -21.57 -7.63 -5.84
C SER A 249 -22.09 -7.13 -7.19
N LYS A 250 -23.37 -6.70 -7.25
CA LYS A 250 -23.94 -6.01 -8.42
C LYS A 250 -23.27 -4.64 -8.65
N SER A 251 -23.30 -3.78 -7.64
CA SER A 251 -22.93 -2.36 -7.74
C SER A 251 -21.43 -2.12 -7.93
N LEU A 252 -20.59 -3.06 -7.45
CA LEU A 252 -19.13 -2.93 -7.49
C LEU A 252 -18.47 -3.96 -8.41
N GLY A 253 -19.24 -4.64 -9.27
CA GLY A 253 -18.77 -5.78 -10.05
C GLY A 253 -17.47 -5.56 -10.85
N SER A 254 -17.19 -4.30 -11.25
CA SER A 254 -15.98 -3.85 -11.96
C SER A 254 -14.78 -3.45 -11.08
N ASP A 255 -14.96 -3.22 -9.78
CA ASP A 255 -13.89 -2.89 -8.84
C ASP A 255 -13.75 -4.00 -7.80
N HIS A 256 -12.96 -4.99 -8.19
CA HIS A 256 -12.79 -6.23 -7.43
C HIS A 256 -12.09 -6.00 -6.09
N VAL A 257 -11.17 -5.03 -6.01
CA VAL A 257 -10.44 -4.71 -4.78
C VAL A 257 -11.39 -4.15 -3.74
N LEU A 258 -12.27 -3.23 -4.14
CA LEU A 258 -13.28 -2.68 -3.24
C LEU A 258 -14.35 -3.73 -2.88
N LEU A 259 -14.82 -4.49 -3.86
CA LEU A 259 -15.77 -5.60 -3.66
C LEU A 259 -15.29 -6.57 -2.58
N PHE A 260 -14.03 -7.03 -2.64
CA PHE A 260 -13.50 -7.95 -1.63
C PHE A 260 -13.46 -7.34 -0.23
N ARG A 261 -13.11 -6.05 -0.08
CA ARG A 261 -13.10 -5.39 1.23
C ARG A 261 -14.50 -5.34 1.85
N CYS A 262 -15.51 -4.94 1.06
CA CYS A 262 -16.90 -4.90 1.51
C CYS A 262 -17.40 -6.30 1.90
N LEU A 263 -17.14 -7.33 1.07
CA LEU A 263 -17.58 -8.70 1.37
C LEU A 263 -16.89 -9.29 2.62
N VAL A 264 -15.57 -9.06 2.81
CA VAL A 264 -14.85 -9.46 4.04
C VAL A 264 -15.49 -8.86 5.30
N GLU A 265 -15.98 -7.63 5.21
CA GLU A 265 -16.60 -6.95 6.35
C GLU A 265 -18.05 -7.39 6.62
N ILE A 266 -18.82 -7.63 5.57
CA ILE A 266 -20.14 -8.28 5.70
C ILE A 266 -19.98 -9.70 6.29
N ALA A 267 -18.85 -10.36 6.00
CA ALA A 267 -18.41 -11.63 6.59
C ALA A 267 -17.64 -11.48 7.93
N SER A 268 -17.72 -10.34 8.62
CA SER A 268 -17.08 -10.18 9.94
C SER A 268 -17.98 -10.67 11.09
N PRO A 269 -17.46 -11.38 12.11
CA PRO A 269 -18.22 -11.74 13.31
C PRO A 269 -18.24 -10.60 14.36
N TYR A 270 -19.39 -9.91 14.44
CA TYR A 270 -20.02 -9.28 15.64
C TYR A 270 -19.23 -8.44 16.68
N GLU A 271 -17.97 -8.04 16.47
CA GLU A 271 -17.26 -7.15 17.42
C GLU A 271 -17.04 -5.69 16.95
N SER A 272 -17.29 -5.35 15.68
CA SER A 272 -16.97 -4.02 15.11
C SER A 272 -18.17 -3.16 14.71
N ILE A 273 -19.33 -3.78 14.41
CA ILE A 273 -20.49 -3.16 13.75
C ILE A 273 -21.79 -3.74 14.33
N PRO A 274 -22.79 -2.93 14.74
CA PRO A 274 -24.16 -3.40 14.96
C PRO A 274 -24.82 -3.79 13.62
N HIS A 275 -24.59 -5.03 13.18
CA HIS A 275 -24.97 -5.51 11.85
C HIS A 275 -26.49 -5.41 11.59
N ASP A 276 -27.32 -5.76 12.57
CA ASP A 276 -28.78 -5.86 12.45
C ASP A 276 -29.47 -4.54 12.04
N THR A 277 -28.93 -3.39 12.41
CA THR A 277 -29.44 -2.07 11.96
C THR A 277 -28.68 -1.54 10.76
N PHE A 278 -27.34 -1.68 10.74
CA PHE A 278 -26.52 -1.16 9.66
C PHE A 278 -26.82 -1.83 8.31
N CYS A 279 -26.91 -3.16 8.28
CA CYS A 279 -27.08 -3.89 7.03
C CYS A 279 -28.43 -3.58 6.37
N ARG A 280 -29.51 -3.54 7.16
CA ARG A 280 -30.85 -3.14 6.71
C ARG A 280 -30.88 -1.71 6.18
N ASP A 281 -30.31 -0.76 6.93
CA ASP A 281 -30.36 0.65 6.57
C ASP A 281 -29.47 0.94 5.33
N ALA A 282 -28.29 0.29 5.24
CA ALA A 282 -27.43 0.35 4.05
C ALA A 282 -28.08 -0.29 2.81
N LEU A 283 -28.70 -1.46 2.96
CA LEU A 283 -29.44 -2.15 1.90
C LEU A 283 -30.60 -1.29 1.37
N TYR A 284 -31.36 -0.66 2.26
CA TYR A 284 -32.44 0.25 1.90
C TYR A 284 -31.95 1.44 1.05
N ILE A 285 -30.80 2.02 1.40
CA ILE A 285 -30.16 3.11 0.67
C ILE A 285 -29.64 2.62 -0.69
N MET A 286 -28.90 1.50 -0.73
CA MET A 286 -28.37 0.92 -1.98
C MET A 286 -29.47 0.54 -2.96
N ARG A 287 -30.66 0.13 -2.50
CA ARG A 287 -31.83 -0.16 -3.36
C ARG A 287 -32.51 1.09 -3.95
N ARG A 288 -32.20 2.30 -3.44
CA ARG A 288 -32.79 3.57 -3.91
C ARG A 288 -31.83 4.43 -4.75
N ILE A 289 -30.53 4.16 -4.75
CA ILE A 289 -29.51 4.96 -5.46
C ILE A 289 -29.81 5.18 -6.95
N ASP A 290 -30.41 4.18 -7.63
CA ASP A 290 -30.78 4.25 -9.05
C ASP A 290 -32.00 5.15 -9.35
N LYS A 291 -32.78 5.51 -8.32
CA LYS A 291 -34.06 6.27 -8.44
C LYS A 291 -34.01 7.63 -7.77
N GLU A 292 -33.35 7.72 -6.62
CA GLU A 292 -33.28 8.87 -5.73
C GLU A 292 -31.83 9.06 -5.30
N ARG A 293 -30.97 9.35 -6.30
CA ARG A 293 -29.51 9.31 -6.16
C ARG A 293 -29.02 10.23 -5.05
N ASN A 294 -29.44 11.49 -5.07
CA ASN A 294 -28.94 12.52 -4.18
C ASN A 294 -29.42 12.30 -2.74
N GLU A 295 -30.68 11.96 -2.56
CA GLU A 295 -31.28 11.61 -1.27
C GLU A 295 -30.63 10.36 -0.67
N SER A 296 -30.31 9.36 -1.50
CA SER A 296 -29.61 8.14 -1.08
C SER A 296 -28.18 8.43 -0.64
N ILE A 297 -27.44 9.28 -1.36
CA ILE A 297 -26.09 9.71 -0.95
C ILE A 297 -26.14 10.47 0.38
N VAL A 298 -27.08 11.41 0.56
CA VAL A 298 -27.28 12.14 1.82
C VAL A 298 -27.58 11.19 2.98
N ALA A 299 -28.45 10.20 2.75
CA ALA A 299 -28.75 9.17 3.75
C ALA A 299 -27.54 8.29 4.08
N PHE A 300 -26.70 7.94 3.09
CA PHE A 300 -25.52 7.10 3.30
C PHE A 300 -24.44 7.81 4.12
N VAL A 301 -24.17 9.08 3.83
CA VAL A 301 -23.29 9.94 4.63
C VAL A 301 -23.74 9.97 6.10
N ARG A 302 -25.03 10.26 6.34
CA ARG A 302 -25.62 10.31 7.68
C ARG A 302 -25.57 8.95 8.39
N LEU A 303 -25.71 7.83 7.66
CA LEU A 303 -25.55 6.48 8.21
C LEU A 303 -24.10 6.22 8.64
N LEU A 304 -23.11 6.48 7.77
CA LEU A 304 -21.70 6.19 8.06
C LEU A 304 -21.12 7.01 9.23
N ASN A 305 -21.59 8.24 9.47
CA ASN A 305 -21.16 9.03 10.63
C ASN A 305 -21.73 8.53 11.95
N ARG A 306 -22.97 8.02 11.96
CA ARG A 306 -23.59 7.44 13.17
C ARG A 306 -22.81 6.23 13.71
N MET A 307 -22.13 5.50 12.83
CA MET A 307 -21.43 4.26 13.18
C MET A 307 -20.18 4.49 14.04
N LYS A 308 -19.52 5.65 13.95
CA LYS A 308 -18.22 6.02 14.58
C LYS A 308 -17.01 5.11 14.24
N THR A 309 -17.21 3.82 14.00
CA THR A 309 -16.23 2.83 13.54
C THR A 309 -16.39 2.52 12.04
N SER A 310 -16.89 3.47 11.24
CA SER A 310 -17.08 3.26 9.80
C SER A 310 -15.75 2.99 9.10
N THR A 311 -15.68 1.83 8.47
CA THR A 311 -14.45 1.29 7.89
C THR A 311 -14.10 1.95 6.56
N ARG A 312 -12.91 1.65 6.05
CA ARG A 312 -12.41 2.23 4.81
C ARG A 312 -13.24 1.85 3.58
N CYS A 313 -13.83 0.64 3.53
CA CYS A 313 -14.51 0.19 2.32
C CYS A 313 -15.83 0.90 2.06
N TRP A 314 -16.65 1.19 3.07
CA TRP A 314 -17.89 1.94 2.84
C TRP A 314 -17.63 3.40 2.46
N LYS A 315 -16.50 3.96 2.92
CA LYS A 315 -16.01 5.28 2.49
C LYS A 315 -15.53 5.24 1.02
N ASP A 316 -14.77 4.21 0.63
CA ASP A 316 -14.40 3.96 -0.77
C ASP A 316 -15.67 3.82 -1.67
N VAL A 317 -16.74 3.13 -1.21
CA VAL A 317 -18.03 3.01 -1.94
C VAL A 317 -18.72 4.36 -2.12
N LEU A 318 -18.84 5.14 -1.04
CA LEU A 318 -19.40 6.49 -1.09
C LEU A 318 -18.61 7.38 -2.07
N TYR A 319 -17.27 7.30 -2.06
CA TYR A 319 -16.43 8.06 -2.98
C TYR A 319 -16.73 7.73 -4.45
N LYS A 320 -16.91 6.45 -4.80
CA LYS A 320 -17.25 6.00 -6.16
C LYS A 320 -18.63 6.50 -6.62
N TRP A 321 -19.61 6.55 -5.72
CA TRP A 321 -20.92 7.16 -6.01
C TRP A 321 -20.81 8.66 -6.30
N LEU A 322 -19.94 9.35 -5.57
CA LEU A 322 -19.66 10.77 -5.77
C LEU A 322 -18.87 11.03 -7.07
N GLU A 323 -17.92 10.16 -7.46
CA GLU A 323 -17.17 10.28 -8.72
C GLU A 323 -18.07 10.10 -9.95
N THR A 324 -19.05 9.20 -9.88
CA THR A 324 -19.98 8.97 -11.00
C THR A 324 -20.92 10.18 -11.25
N ASP A 325 -21.11 11.05 -10.24
CA ASP A 325 -21.88 12.30 -10.36
C ASP A 325 -21.18 13.33 -11.27
N THR A 326 -19.86 13.26 -11.44
CA THR A 326 -19.09 14.21 -12.27
C THR A 326 -18.81 13.74 -13.70
N GLN A 327 -19.07 12.47 -14.03
CA GLN A 327 -18.81 11.89 -15.35
C GLN A 327 -20.06 11.80 -16.25
N SER A 328 -21.26 11.99 -15.68
CA SER A 328 -22.53 11.80 -16.37
C SER A 328 -22.99 13.09 -17.06
N GLN A 329 -22.92 13.17 -18.39
CA GLN A 329 -23.41 14.31 -19.18
C GLN A 329 -24.95 14.35 -19.34
N ASP A 330 -25.69 13.43 -18.73
CA ASP A 330 -27.14 13.36 -18.86
C ASP A 330 -27.86 14.48 -18.09
N LEU A 331 -28.50 15.37 -18.87
CA LEU A 331 -29.20 16.61 -18.50
C LEU A 331 -30.34 16.49 -17.44
N ILE A 332 -30.55 15.31 -16.85
CA ILE A 332 -31.64 15.00 -15.93
C ILE A 332 -31.17 14.93 -14.47
N GLN A 333 -29.92 14.52 -14.20
CA GLN A 333 -29.38 14.50 -12.84
C GLN A 333 -28.71 15.82 -12.49
N ARG A 334 -29.40 16.66 -11.70
CA ARG A 334 -28.76 17.78 -10.99
C ARG A 334 -27.68 17.23 -10.08
N SER A 335 -26.48 17.80 -10.16
CA SER A 335 -25.38 17.44 -9.27
C SER A 335 -25.80 17.52 -7.81
N LEU A 336 -25.27 16.62 -6.98
CA LEU A 336 -25.54 16.57 -5.54
C LEU A 336 -25.34 17.93 -4.84
N LEU A 337 -24.37 18.73 -5.32
CA LEU A 337 -24.11 20.07 -4.81
C LEU A 337 -25.30 21.02 -5.06
N GLU A 338 -25.79 21.12 -6.29
CA GLU A 338 -26.95 21.96 -6.65
C GLU A 338 -28.22 21.49 -5.92
N HIS A 339 -28.43 20.17 -5.84
CA HIS A 339 -29.56 19.60 -5.12
C HIS A 339 -29.55 20.02 -3.65
N THR A 340 -28.43 19.85 -2.94
CA THR A 340 -28.33 20.14 -1.50
C THR A 340 -28.39 21.63 -1.19
N LEU A 341 -27.77 22.49 -2.01
CA LEU A 341 -27.88 23.95 -1.91
C LEU A 341 -29.31 24.49 -2.14
N LYS A 342 -30.17 23.71 -2.80
CA LYS A 342 -31.57 24.07 -3.05
C LYS A 342 -32.55 23.47 -2.03
N SER A 343 -32.28 22.27 -1.51
CA SER A 343 -33.18 21.54 -0.62
C SER A 343 -32.93 21.78 0.87
N MET A 344 -31.72 22.16 1.27
CA MET A 344 -31.33 22.38 2.68
C MET A 344 -31.24 23.87 3.03
N ARG A 345 -31.53 24.21 4.29
CA ARG A 345 -31.20 25.54 4.85
C ARG A 345 -29.70 25.67 5.09
N ALA A 346 -29.17 26.89 5.18
CA ALA A 346 -27.74 27.15 5.40
C ALA A 346 -27.11 26.28 6.53
N SER A 347 -27.79 26.16 7.68
CA SER A 347 -27.31 25.34 8.81
C SER A 347 -27.39 23.83 8.59
N GLU A 348 -28.41 23.34 7.87
CA GLU A 348 -28.49 21.91 7.53
C GLU A 348 -27.44 21.53 6.49
N TRP A 349 -27.19 22.42 5.52
CA TRP A 349 -26.17 22.24 4.50
C TRP A 349 -24.75 22.22 5.10
N LEU A 350 -24.42 23.17 5.98
CA LEU A 350 -23.12 23.20 6.68
C LEU A 350 -22.90 21.95 7.54
N SER A 351 -23.95 21.48 8.22
CA SER A 351 -23.93 20.22 8.99
C SER A 351 -23.69 19.01 8.09
N PHE A 352 -24.40 18.91 6.96
CA PHE A 352 -24.20 17.84 5.98
C PHE A 352 -22.80 17.85 5.36
N MET A 353 -22.24 19.02 5.07
CA MET A 353 -20.87 19.13 4.56
C MET A 353 -19.81 18.81 5.63
N HIS A 354 -20.06 19.10 6.91
CA HIS A 354 -19.20 18.64 8.00
C HIS A 354 -19.25 17.12 8.16
N ASP A 355 -20.44 16.52 8.05
CA ASP A 355 -20.61 15.06 7.99
C ASP A 355 -19.77 14.44 6.85
N ILE A 356 -19.79 15.03 5.64
CA ILE A 356 -18.94 14.57 4.51
C ILE A 356 -17.45 14.70 4.85
N GLU A 357 -17.03 15.87 5.34
CA GLU A 357 -15.62 16.16 5.68
C GLU A 357 -15.08 15.20 6.76
N ALA A 358 -15.89 14.89 7.78
CA ALA A 358 -15.58 13.96 8.86
C ALA A 358 -15.40 12.50 8.39
N LEU A 359 -16.14 12.07 7.36
CA LEU A 359 -15.95 10.74 6.77
C LEU A 359 -14.63 10.62 6.02
N PHE A 360 -14.24 11.65 5.29
CA PHE A 360 -13.07 11.65 4.40
C PHE A 360 -11.81 12.28 5.02
N THR A 361 -11.84 12.65 6.30
CA THR A 361 -10.64 13.16 7.00
C THR A 361 -9.56 12.08 7.05
N GLY A 362 -8.33 12.41 6.62
CA GLY A 362 -7.20 11.48 6.63
C GLY A 362 -7.21 10.41 5.52
N PHE A 363 -8.05 10.56 4.49
CA PHE A 363 -8.08 9.65 3.34
C PHE A 363 -6.97 9.98 2.33
N SER A 364 -5.93 9.15 2.22
CA SER A 364 -4.90 9.29 1.17
C SER A 364 -5.42 8.76 -0.17
N TYR A 365 -5.58 9.65 -1.15
CA TYR A 365 -6.03 9.35 -2.52
C TYR A 365 -4.85 9.09 -3.46
N PRO A 366 -5.03 8.29 -4.54
CA PRO A 366 -3.96 7.99 -5.49
C PRO A 366 -3.56 9.23 -6.32
N SER A 367 -2.29 9.62 -6.21
CA SER A 367 -1.73 10.79 -6.87
C SER A 367 -1.49 10.57 -8.37
N SER A 368 -2.50 10.82 -9.21
CA SER A 368 -2.31 10.96 -10.65
C SER A 368 -3.21 12.04 -11.28
N ALA A 369 -2.60 13.20 -11.54
CA ALA A 369 -2.99 14.25 -12.50
C ALA A 369 -4.46 14.74 -12.55
N THR A 370 -4.64 16.00 -12.13
CA THR A 370 -5.65 16.99 -12.60
C THR A 370 -7.16 16.68 -12.43
N ASP A 371 -7.83 17.52 -11.65
CA ASP A 371 -9.27 17.84 -11.69
C ASP A 371 -10.32 16.69 -11.65
N LYS A 372 -10.03 15.59 -10.95
CA LYS A 372 -10.95 14.42 -10.81
C LYS A 372 -11.60 14.21 -9.43
N TYR A 373 -11.66 15.23 -8.57
CA TYR A 373 -12.46 15.12 -7.35
C TYR A 373 -13.96 15.28 -7.63
N PRO A 374 -14.85 14.53 -6.97
CA PRO A 374 -16.29 14.79 -7.00
C PRO A 374 -16.61 16.22 -6.60
N ALA A 375 -17.60 16.87 -7.23
CA ALA A 375 -17.90 18.29 -7.02
C ALA A 375 -18.05 18.68 -5.54
N ILE A 376 -18.67 17.81 -4.73
CA ILE A 376 -18.87 18.03 -3.29
C ILE A 376 -17.62 17.77 -2.42
N LEU A 377 -16.66 17.00 -2.94
CA LEU A 377 -15.37 16.68 -2.30
C LEU A 377 -14.20 17.49 -2.88
N GLN A 378 -14.46 18.40 -3.81
CA GLN A 378 -13.43 19.30 -4.34
C GLN A 378 -12.73 20.00 -3.18
N PRO A 379 -11.38 19.92 -3.06
CA PRO A 379 -10.64 20.58 -1.99
C PRO A 379 -10.97 22.07 -1.91
N ARG A 380 -11.27 22.70 -3.06
CA ARG A 380 -11.80 24.07 -3.16
C ARG A 380 -13.10 24.24 -2.38
N LEU A 381 -14.14 23.43 -2.64
CA LEU A 381 -15.42 23.50 -1.92
C LEU A 381 -15.31 23.11 -0.44
N LEU A 382 -14.51 22.10 -0.10
CA LEU A 382 -14.30 21.73 1.31
C LEU A 382 -13.58 22.86 2.07
N SER A 383 -12.53 23.45 1.49
CA SER A 383 -11.88 24.63 2.05
C SER A 383 -12.83 25.83 2.13
N TRP A 384 -13.71 26.00 1.13
CA TRP A 384 -14.76 27.02 1.13
C TRP A 384 -15.72 26.84 2.30
N LYS A 385 -16.35 25.66 2.40
CA LYS A 385 -17.26 25.30 3.48
C LYS A 385 -16.63 25.53 4.85
N THR A 386 -15.40 25.08 5.06
CA THR A 386 -14.71 25.28 6.35
C THR A 386 -14.40 26.75 6.61
N ARG A 387 -14.15 27.54 5.56
CA ARG A 387 -14.00 29.00 5.62
C ARG A 387 -15.32 29.79 5.80
N ILE A 388 -16.48 29.24 5.44
CA ILE A 388 -17.81 29.87 5.67
C ILE A 388 -18.55 29.35 6.90
N THR A 389 -18.16 28.21 7.48
CA THR A 389 -18.78 27.64 8.70
C THR A 389 -18.69 28.63 9.88
N ARG A 390 -17.58 29.38 9.99
CA ARG A 390 -17.39 30.47 10.99
C ARG A 390 -18.39 31.65 10.84
N TYR A 391 -19.07 31.75 9.70
CA TYR A 391 -20.10 32.77 9.42
C TYR A 391 -21.52 32.23 9.52
N GLU A 392 -21.76 31.03 10.08
CA GLU A 392 -23.11 30.46 10.18
C GLU A 392 -24.11 31.40 10.88
N GLY A 393 -23.69 32.13 11.92
CA GLY A 393 -24.52 33.15 12.58
C GLY A 393 -24.88 34.31 11.66
N THR A 394 -23.88 34.88 10.99
CA THR A 394 -24.00 35.98 10.03
C THR A 394 -24.87 35.61 8.83
N ILE A 395 -24.69 34.39 8.29
CA ILE A 395 -25.49 33.83 7.20
C ILE A 395 -26.93 33.61 7.66
N LYS A 396 -27.19 33.13 8.89
CA LYS A 396 -28.56 33.04 9.44
C LYS A 396 -29.22 34.41 9.62
N ARG A 397 -28.46 35.44 10.04
CA ARG A 397 -28.98 36.82 10.14
C ARG A 397 -29.34 37.37 8.76
N LEU A 398 -28.51 37.13 7.75
CA LEU A 398 -28.77 37.51 6.36
C LEU A 398 -29.96 36.71 5.76
N GLU A 399 -30.02 35.39 5.97
CA GLU A 399 -31.12 34.50 5.55
C GLU A 399 -32.45 34.92 6.20
N ALA A 400 -32.43 35.40 7.44
CA ALA A 400 -33.61 35.95 8.13
C ALA A 400 -34.05 37.33 7.61
N GLN A 401 -33.11 38.19 7.20
CA GLN A 401 -33.39 39.52 6.65
C GLN A 401 -33.84 39.49 5.17
N VAL A 402 -33.36 38.52 4.39
CA VAL A 402 -33.52 38.47 2.92
C VAL A 402 -34.37 37.28 2.43
N GLY A 403 -34.52 36.21 3.21
CA GLY A 403 -35.48 35.11 2.99
C GLY A 403 -34.92 33.81 2.39
N ASN A 404 -35.64 32.70 2.64
CA ASN A 404 -35.21 31.31 2.39
C ASN A 404 -34.91 30.93 0.92
N ASP A 405 -35.37 31.70 -0.08
CA ASP A 405 -35.15 31.42 -1.52
C ASP A 405 -34.07 32.34 -2.13
N SER A 406 -33.36 33.10 -1.30
CA SER A 406 -32.40 34.15 -1.71
C SER A 406 -31.26 33.62 -2.58
N SER A 407 -31.06 34.24 -3.75
CA SER A 407 -29.93 33.99 -4.64
C SER A 407 -28.58 34.30 -3.97
N ALA A 408 -28.54 35.36 -3.15
CA ALA A 408 -27.34 35.78 -2.44
C ALA A 408 -26.87 34.69 -1.45
N VAL A 409 -27.78 34.14 -0.63
CA VAL A 409 -27.46 33.08 0.33
C VAL A 409 -26.96 31.82 -0.39
N ARG A 410 -27.61 31.41 -1.49
CA ARG A 410 -27.14 30.26 -2.30
C ARG A 410 -25.75 30.47 -2.89
N HIS A 411 -25.48 31.66 -3.44
CA HIS A 411 -24.19 31.98 -4.05
C HIS A 411 -23.06 32.06 -3.00
N LEU A 412 -23.36 32.58 -1.80
CA LEU A 412 -22.46 32.56 -0.64
C LEU A 412 -22.14 31.13 -0.16
N LEU A 413 -23.14 30.23 -0.13
CA LEU A 413 -22.93 28.82 0.22
C LEU A 413 -22.16 28.04 -0.86
N SER A 414 -22.44 28.31 -2.15
CA SER A 414 -21.85 27.55 -3.26
C SER A 414 -20.38 27.91 -3.56
N GLY A 415 -20.00 29.18 -3.39
CA GLY A 415 -18.60 29.63 -3.44
C GLY A 415 -17.87 29.32 -4.74
N GLU A 416 -18.29 29.92 -5.86
CA GLU A 416 -17.55 29.81 -7.13
C GLU A 416 -16.11 30.30 -6.96
N GLU A 417 -15.12 29.53 -7.44
CA GLU A 417 -13.69 29.82 -7.21
C GLU A 417 -13.29 31.24 -7.62
N ILE A 418 -13.80 31.70 -8.77
CA ILE A 418 -13.57 33.04 -9.35
C ILE A 418 -13.97 34.16 -8.37
N TRP A 419 -15.03 33.94 -7.58
CA TRP A 419 -15.61 34.92 -6.67
C TRP A 419 -15.44 34.55 -5.20
N SER A 420 -14.80 33.42 -4.89
CA SER A 420 -14.66 32.91 -3.51
C SER A 420 -14.01 33.92 -2.55
N LYS A 421 -12.88 34.52 -2.92
CA LYS A 421 -12.24 35.57 -2.10
C LYS A 421 -13.18 36.73 -1.80
N ASN A 422 -13.95 37.14 -2.80
CA ASN A 422 -14.90 38.25 -2.78
C ASN A 422 -16.10 37.91 -1.87
N LEU A 423 -16.65 36.70 -2.00
CA LEU A 423 -17.77 36.20 -1.21
C LEU A 423 -17.40 35.99 0.28
N VAL A 424 -16.17 35.58 0.59
CA VAL A 424 -15.74 35.53 2.01
C VAL A 424 -15.53 36.93 2.52
N SER A 425 -14.88 37.81 1.76
CA SER A 425 -14.71 39.23 2.12
C SER A 425 -16.04 39.83 2.59
N ILE A 426 -17.13 39.60 1.84
CA ILE A 426 -18.49 40.03 2.16
C ILE A 426 -18.96 39.47 3.51
N LEU A 427 -18.66 38.21 3.81
CA LEU A 427 -19.05 37.55 5.06
C LEU A 427 -18.21 37.99 6.27
N GLU A 428 -16.89 38.20 6.12
CA GLU A 428 -16.05 38.78 7.17
C GLU A 428 -16.53 40.21 7.46
N SER A 429 -16.81 40.97 6.39
CA SER A 429 -17.39 42.32 6.43
C SER A 429 -18.70 42.37 7.19
N LEU A 430 -19.67 41.54 6.81
CA LEU A 430 -20.96 41.48 7.48
C LEU A 430 -20.86 41.03 8.94
N GLN A 431 -19.97 40.08 9.26
CA GLN A 431 -19.80 39.58 10.63
C GLN A 431 -19.19 40.63 11.56
N GLU A 432 -18.18 41.36 11.10
CA GLU A 432 -17.49 42.32 11.95
C GLU A 432 -18.28 43.63 12.16
N VAL A 433 -19.25 43.94 11.30
CA VAL A 433 -20.18 45.06 11.54
C VAL A 433 -21.44 44.64 12.30
N GLU A 434 -21.61 43.39 12.72
CA GLU A 434 -22.77 42.94 13.50
C GLU A 434 -22.96 43.79 14.78
N GLY A 435 -24.06 44.55 14.85
CA GLY A 435 -24.38 45.48 15.93
C GLY A 435 -23.77 46.89 15.80
N LYS A 436 -22.99 47.18 14.75
CA LYS A 436 -22.39 48.49 14.47
C LYS A 436 -23.26 49.33 13.52
N PRO A 437 -23.15 50.68 13.49
CA PRO A 437 -23.98 51.53 12.64
C PRO A 437 -23.89 51.24 11.13
N VAL A 438 -22.73 50.75 10.67
CA VAL A 438 -22.46 50.42 9.25
C VAL A 438 -23.16 49.12 8.80
N GLU A 439 -23.65 48.27 9.72
CA GLU A 439 -24.34 47.01 9.40
C GLU A 439 -25.47 47.20 8.38
N ALA A 440 -26.32 48.21 8.62
CA ALA A 440 -27.49 48.50 7.80
C ALA A 440 -27.15 49.10 6.42
N LEU A 441 -25.96 49.69 6.25
CA LEU A 441 -25.46 50.13 4.95
C LEU A 441 -24.88 48.93 4.18
N MET A 442 -24.05 48.12 4.85
CA MET A 442 -23.40 46.95 4.25
C MET A 442 -24.39 45.86 3.82
N GLN A 443 -25.40 45.54 4.65
CA GLN A 443 -26.43 44.54 4.29
C GLN A 443 -27.22 44.92 3.03
N LYS A 444 -27.45 46.22 2.79
CA LYS A 444 -28.13 46.72 1.58
C LYS A 444 -27.26 46.65 0.32
N VAL A 445 -25.95 46.81 0.47
CA VAL A 445 -24.99 46.57 -0.64
C VAL A 445 -24.99 45.07 -0.99
N VAL A 446 -25.01 44.19 0.01
CA VAL A 446 -24.93 42.73 -0.18
C VAL A 446 -26.23 42.09 -0.72
N GLU A 447 -27.41 42.69 -0.49
CA GLU A 447 -28.68 42.21 -1.06
C GLU A 447 -28.66 42.14 -2.61
N LYS A 448 -27.79 42.92 -3.27
CA LYS A 448 -27.68 42.96 -4.74
C LYS A 448 -26.98 41.76 -5.39
N LEU A 449 -26.50 40.77 -4.62
CA LEU A 449 -25.87 39.57 -5.19
C LEU A 449 -26.87 38.62 -5.88
N SER A 450 -26.71 38.46 -7.19
CA SER A 450 -27.42 37.50 -8.04
C SER A 450 -26.45 36.63 -8.84
N ILE A 451 -26.95 35.49 -9.31
CA ILE A 451 -26.23 34.59 -10.24
C ILE A 451 -26.09 35.26 -11.63
N GLU A 452 -26.99 36.19 -11.99
CA GLU A 452 -26.99 36.86 -13.30
C GLU A 452 -26.12 38.13 -13.36
N THR A 453 -25.67 38.66 -12.21
CA THR A 453 -24.91 39.92 -12.12
C THR A 453 -23.40 39.69 -12.19
N LYS A 454 -22.72 40.30 -13.17
CA LYS A 454 -21.25 40.20 -13.35
C LYS A 454 -20.43 41.02 -12.34
N ASN A 455 -21.09 41.77 -11.46
CA ASN A 455 -20.49 42.81 -10.61
C ASN A 455 -20.21 42.30 -9.18
N ASN A 456 -20.11 40.98 -8.98
CA ASN A 456 -19.85 40.36 -7.68
C ASN A 456 -18.46 40.72 -7.11
N TRP A 457 -17.55 41.26 -7.93
CA TRP A 457 -16.29 41.84 -7.45
C TRP A 457 -16.47 43.29 -6.95
N GLU A 458 -17.21 44.15 -7.65
CA GLU A 458 -17.48 45.53 -7.21
C GLU A 458 -18.23 45.56 -5.88
N LEU A 459 -19.24 44.70 -5.71
CA LEU A 459 -20.00 44.58 -4.46
C LEU A 459 -19.13 44.05 -3.32
N ALA A 460 -18.21 43.13 -3.61
CA ALA A 460 -17.32 42.57 -2.61
C ALA A 460 -16.14 43.45 -2.26
N ASP A 461 -15.59 44.21 -3.21
CA ASP A 461 -14.55 45.20 -2.96
C ASP A 461 -15.15 46.39 -2.20
N SER A 462 -16.36 46.83 -2.59
CA SER A 462 -17.16 47.80 -1.84
C SER A 462 -17.40 47.33 -0.40
N ALA A 463 -17.86 46.10 -0.17
CA ALA A 463 -18.08 45.57 1.18
C ALA A 463 -16.76 45.32 1.95
N PHE A 464 -15.73 44.77 1.30
CA PHE A 464 -14.44 44.46 1.91
C PHE A 464 -13.78 45.70 2.47
N ASN A 465 -13.71 46.73 1.64
CA ASN A 465 -13.02 47.94 1.99
C ASN A 465 -13.96 48.90 2.73
N LEU A 466 -15.29 48.72 2.73
CA LEU A 466 -16.19 49.35 3.73
C LEU A 466 -16.00 48.76 5.13
N LEU A 467 -15.72 47.45 5.27
CA LEU A 467 -15.34 46.88 6.56
C LEU A 467 -13.96 47.34 7.00
N ASN A 468 -12.97 47.06 6.15
CA ASN A 468 -11.55 47.18 6.48
C ASN A 468 -11.01 48.58 6.18
N ALA A 469 -11.90 49.49 5.78
CA ALA A 469 -11.64 50.91 5.81
C ALA A 469 -11.02 51.24 7.19
N PRO A 470 -9.80 51.80 7.25
CA PRO A 470 -9.41 52.62 8.39
C PRO A 470 -10.56 53.57 8.73
N HIS A 471 -10.70 54.00 9.99
CA HIS A 471 -11.72 55.01 10.29
C HIS A 471 -11.52 56.27 9.41
N GLU A 472 -10.30 56.54 8.91
CA GLU A 472 -10.01 57.56 7.89
C GLU A 472 -10.46 57.21 6.45
N VAL A 473 -10.62 55.95 6.04
CA VAL A 473 -11.19 55.54 4.73
C VAL A 473 -12.68 55.29 4.84
N GLU A 474 -13.18 54.83 5.98
CA GLU A 474 -14.60 54.87 6.30
C GLU A 474 -15.00 56.34 6.30
N GLU A 475 -14.24 57.22 6.97
CA GLU A 475 -14.36 58.66 6.83
C GLU A 475 -14.04 59.17 5.43
N VAL A 476 -13.14 58.65 4.60
CA VAL A 476 -12.90 59.24 3.26
C VAL A 476 -13.92 58.78 2.25
N CYS A 477 -14.46 57.57 2.35
CA CYS A 477 -15.62 57.14 1.58
C CYS A 477 -16.90 57.77 2.10
N LEU A 478 -17.04 57.97 3.41
CA LEU A 478 -18.13 58.73 4.02
C LEU A 478 -17.94 60.24 3.81
N LYS A 479 -16.73 60.81 3.75
CA LYS A 479 -16.40 62.21 3.38
C LYS A 479 -16.47 62.39 1.87
N MET A 480 -16.29 61.36 1.05
CA MET A 480 -16.52 61.42 -0.40
C MET A 480 -18.02 61.34 -0.67
N TRP A 481 -18.71 60.37 -0.06
CA TRP A 481 -20.18 60.30 -0.01
C TRP A 481 -20.74 61.60 0.60
N ASN A 482 -20.10 62.21 1.60
CA ASN A 482 -20.49 63.49 2.20
C ASN A 482 -19.83 64.72 1.56
N ALA A 483 -18.97 64.64 0.54
CA ALA A 483 -18.35 65.80 -0.16
C ALA A 483 -18.85 65.94 -1.59
N LYS A 484 -19.14 64.81 -2.26
CA LYS A 484 -20.16 64.72 -3.32
C LYS A 484 -21.49 65.33 -2.85
N HIS A 485 -21.71 65.37 -1.53
CA HIS A 485 -22.81 66.07 -0.86
C HIS A 485 -22.37 67.19 0.17
N GLY A 486 -21.10 67.66 0.26
CA GLY A 486 -20.63 68.50 1.44
C GLY A 486 -19.11 68.78 1.77
N PHE A 487 -18.43 68.02 2.67
CA PHE A 487 -17.41 68.53 3.67
C PHE A 487 -16.09 67.69 3.93
N LEU A 488 -15.02 68.25 4.57
CA LEU A 488 -13.68 67.61 4.83
C LEU A 488 -12.75 68.26 5.94
N ASP A 489 -11.64 67.63 6.40
CA ASP A 489 -10.73 67.98 7.56
C ASP A 489 -9.21 67.56 7.45
N ILE A 490 -8.22 68.15 8.18
CA ILE A 490 -6.72 67.93 8.09
C ILE A 490 -5.91 68.18 9.42
N PRO A 491 -4.99 67.27 9.88
CA PRO A 491 -4.18 67.44 11.11
C PRO A 491 -2.64 67.69 10.94
N GLY A 492 -2.01 68.40 11.90
CA GLY A 492 -0.55 68.32 12.19
C GLY A 492 0.33 69.56 11.97
N LEU A 493 -0.20 70.65 11.41
CA LEU A 493 0.57 71.89 11.17
C LEU A 493 0.62 72.81 12.41
N PRO A 494 1.72 73.55 12.65
CA PRO A 494 1.71 74.65 13.60
C PRO A 494 0.87 75.82 13.06
N ASP A 495 0.33 76.62 13.98
CA ASP A 495 -0.53 77.77 13.67
C ASP A 495 0.20 78.80 12.79
N ASP A 496 -0.42 79.25 11.70
CA ASP A 496 0.18 80.12 10.66
C ASP A 496 0.33 81.60 11.13
N SER A 497 0.30 81.80 12.45
CA SER A 497 0.41 83.09 13.11
C SER A 497 1.87 83.55 13.32
N GLU A 498 2.87 82.65 13.32
CA GLU A 498 4.27 83.03 13.58
C GLU A 498 5.35 82.43 12.65
N SER A 499 6.09 83.36 12.02
CA SER A 499 7.54 83.27 11.69
C SER A 499 8.04 82.91 10.27
N LYS A 500 7.66 83.74 9.30
CA LYS A 500 8.63 84.19 8.28
C LYS A 500 9.74 85.08 8.89
N GLN A 501 10.70 84.50 9.62
CA GLN A 501 12.04 85.09 9.84
C GLN A 501 13.15 84.01 9.82
N ARG A 502 14.00 84.04 8.79
CA ARG A 502 15.28 83.29 8.66
C ARG A 502 16.36 83.89 9.62
N PRO A 503 17.58 83.34 9.79
CA PRO A 503 18.25 82.17 9.18
C PRO A 503 18.95 81.24 10.22
N SER A 504 19.78 80.26 9.80
CA SER A 504 21.12 79.97 10.43
C SER A 504 21.87 78.79 9.79
N SER A 505 23.07 78.50 10.31
CA SER A 505 24.00 77.46 9.84
C SER A 505 24.77 76.84 11.02
N ALA A 506 25.40 75.69 10.74
CA ALA A 506 26.62 75.14 11.38
C ALA A 506 26.53 74.15 12.57
N LYS A 507 27.04 72.95 12.29
CA LYS A 507 28.03 72.14 13.06
C LYS A 507 27.75 71.74 14.53
N ARG A 508 27.52 70.42 14.65
CA ARG A 508 28.34 69.41 15.38
C ARG A 508 28.45 69.46 16.92
N ASN A 509 28.41 68.24 17.48
CA ASN A 509 29.00 67.75 18.74
C ASN A 509 28.17 67.73 20.06
N VAL A 510 28.00 66.48 20.53
CA VAL A 510 28.37 65.96 21.87
C VAL A 510 27.39 66.10 23.05
N ILE A 511 26.86 64.94 23.45
CA ILE A 511 26.76 64.37 24.82
C ILE A 511 26.62 65.38 26.00
N SER A 512 25.53 65.26 26.77
CA SER A 512 25.55 64.72 28.15
C SER A 512 24.47 65.29 29.09
N LYS A 513 24.05 64.46 30.07
CA LYS A 513 23.58 64.86 31.43
C LYS A 513 22.23 65.64 31.49
N VAL A 514 21.47 65.63 32.61
CA VAL A 514 21.41 64.75 33.79
C VAL A 514 20.02 64.81 34.42
N ALA A 515 19.68 63.78 35.21
CA ALA A 515 18.49 63.63 36.04
C ALA A 515 18.04 64.83 36.90
N SER A 516 16.72 64.92 37.13
CA SER A 516 16.09 65.19 38.45
C SER A 516 14.67 64.55 38.45
N ARG A 517 14.29 63.64 39.38
CA ARG A 517 13.81 63.88 40.77
C ARG A 517 12.42 64.60 40.80
N ARG A 518 11.39 64.18 41.55
CA ARG A 518 11.25 63.28 42.73
C ARG A 518 9.75 62.82 42.95
N PRO A 519 9.36 62.06 44.01
CA PRO A 519 8.30 61.03 43.91
C PRO A 519 7.23 61.01 45.06
N GLY A 520 6.42 59.95 45.14
CA GLY A 520 5.50 59.57 46.24
C GLY A 520 4.13 60.28 46.18
N ASP A 521 3.02 59.81 46.77
CA ASP A 521 2.65 58.55 47.48
C ASP A 521 1.11 58.62 47.75
N SER A 522 0.30 57.61 48.16
CA SER A 522 0.46 56.18 48.53
C SER A 522 -0.91 55.45 48.45
N SER A 523 -0.97 54.11 48.70
CA SER A 523 -2.16 53.30 49.12
C SER A 523 -3.42 53.25 48.21
N LEU A 524 -3.84 52.11 47.63
CA LEU A 524 -4.60 50.95 48.21
C LEU A 524 -6.04 51.30 48.69
N PRO A 525 -7.09 50.42 48.55
CA PRO A 525 -7.04 48.96 48.35
C PRO A 525 -8.05 48.37 47.31
N VAL A 526 -8.21 47.03 47.36
CA VAL A 526 -8.95 46.11 46.45
C VAL A 526 -10.45 45.97 46.79
N ALA A 527 -11.34 45.88 45.78
CA ALA A 527 -12.40 44.85 45.64
C ALA A 527 -13.30 45.01 44.39
N LEU A 528 -13.74 43.88 43.83
CA LEU A 528 -14.50 43.71 42.57
C LEU A 528 -15.87 44.41 42.52
N ASN A 529 -16.21 44.96 41.34
CA ASN A 529 -17.39 44.51 40.57
C ASN A 529 -17.31 44.95 39.08
N LYS A 530 -18.03 44.23 38.20
CA LYS A 530 -17.98 44.39 36.72
C LYS A 530 -18.77 45.61 36.20
N PRO A 531 -18.46 46.11 34.99
CA PRO A 531 -18.95 47.40 34.50
C PRO A 531 -20.21 47.33 33.62
N SER A 532 -20.91 48.46 33.51
CA SER A 532 -21.87 48.76 32.43
C SER A 532 -21.81 50.25 32.05
N THR A 533 -21.21 50.50 30.87
CA THR A 533 -21.55 51.53 29.85
C THR A 533 -21.72 53.04 30.16
N SER A 534 -21.18 53.86 29.24
CA SER A 534 -21.52 55.26 28.86
C SER A 534 -21.37 56.34 29.95
N ASP A 535 -20.55 57.39 29.78
CA ASP A 535 -20.50 58.32 28.64
C ASP A 535 -19.18 59.11 28.48
N SER A 536 -18.95 59.60 27.25
CA SER A 536 -18.34 60.87 26.77
C SER A 536 -17.46 61.75 27.70
N ALA A 537 -16.48 62.53 27.25
CA ALA A 537 -15.80 62.76 25.97
C ALA A 537 -14.59 63.69 26.25
N LEU A 538 -13.64 63.84 25.31
CA LEU A 538 -12.69 64.96 25.32
C LEU A 538 -12.47 65.50 23.91
N ASP A 539 -13.26 66.53 23.59
CA ASP A 539 -12.95 67.71 22.77
C ASP A 539 -12.22 67.48 21.43
N GLU A 540 -13.01 67.20 20.39
CA GLU A 540 -12.64 67.46 19.01
C GLU A 540 -12.38 68.96 18.77
N ILE A 541 -11.25 69.27 18.13
CA ILE A 541 -10.88 70.63 17.70
C ILE A 541 -11.93 71.10 16.67
N PRO A 542 -12.45 72.35 16.73
CA PRO A 542 -13.60 72.76 15.93
C PRO A 542 -13.31 72.82 14.42
N THR A 543 -13.82 71.84 13.67
CA THR A 543 -13.64 71.71 12.22
C THR A 543 -14.58 72.61 11.41
N GLN A 544 -14.06 73.24 10.36
CA GLN A 544 -14.70 74.37 9.69
C GLN A 544 -15.37 73.97 8.36
N LYS A 545 -16.69 74.14 8.22
CA LYS A 545 -17.40 73.91 6.94
C LYS A 545 -16.86 74.83 5.83
N ARG A 546 -16.15 74.27 4.86
CA ARG A 546 -15.74 74.92 3.60
C ARG A 546 -16.46 74.28 2.41
N ASN A 547 -16.72 75.08 1.38
CA ASN A 547 -17.41 74.64 0.17
C ASN A 547 -16.37 74.11 -0.83
N ILE A 548 -16.29 72.79 -1.01
CA ILE A 548 -15.22 72.14 -1.77
C ILE A 548 -15.65 71.99 -3.23
N PRO A 549 -14.97 72.62 -4.21
CA PRO A 549 -15.29 72.45 -5.63
C PRO A 549 -15.14 70.98 -6.05
N LEU A 550 -15.98 70.52 -6.98
CA LEU A 550 -15.87 69.15 -7.51
C LEU A 550 -14.49 68.91 -8.13
N SER A 551 -13.87 69.93 -8.75
CA SER A 551 -12.49 69.87 -9.25
C SER A 551 -11.46 69.63 -8.14
N VAL A 552 -11.64 70.20 -6.95
CA VAL A 552 -10.77 69.94 -5.79
C VAL A 552 -11.06 68.56 -5.21
N VAL A 553 -12.32 68.13 -5.12
CA VAL A 553 -12.64 66.74 -4.74
C VAL A 553 -12.01 65.78 -5.74
N GLU A 554 -12.10 66.01 -7.05
CA GLU A 554 -11.54 65.16 -8.11
C GLU A 554 -10.02 65.23 -8.20
N VAL A 555 -9.36 66.33 -7.81
CA VAL A 555 -7.88 66.39 -7.72
C VAL A 555 -7.38 65.90 -6.35
N MET A 556 -8.19 65.93 -5.30
CA MET A 556 -7.92 65.20 -4.06
C MET A 556 -8.16 63.72 -4.25
N LEU A 557 -9.18 63.32 -5.01
CA LEU A 557 -9.50 61.95 -5.38
C LEU A 557 -8.43 61.43 -6.32
N ALA A 558 -8.13 62.14 -7.41
CA ALA A 558 -6.97 61.86 -8.26
C ALA A 558 -5.65 61.99 -7.50
N GLY A 559 -5.58 62.79 -6.43
CA GLY A 559 -4.47 62.81 -5.49
C GLY A 559 -4.37 61.47 -4.76
N TYR A 560 -5.41 61.06 -4.06
CA TYR A 560 -5.52 59.77 -3.38
C TYR A 560 -5.44 58.57 -4.34
N ILE A 561 -5.75 58.71 -5.64
CA ILE A 561 -5.73 57.66 -6.68
C ILE A 561 -4.39 57.61 -7.43
N GLN A 562 -3.71 58.74 -7.58
CA GLN A 562 -2.38 58.82 -8.20
C GLN A 562 -1.26 58.81 -7.15
N ASN A 563 -1.59 58.88 -5.85
CA ASN A 563 -0.65 58.83 -4.73
C ASN A 563 -1.13 57.84 -3.65
N ALA A 564 -0.24 56.92 -3.26
CA ALA A 564 -0.50 55.63 -2.61
C ALA A 564 -1.01 55.65 -1.14
N LEU A 565 -1.64 56.74 -0.69
CA LEU A 565 -2.02 56.96 0.72
C LEU A 565 -3.08 55.96 1.22
N PHE A 566 -4.10 55.77 0.38
CA PHE A 566 -4.99 54.63 0.50
C PHE A 566 -4.42 53.55 -0.43
N ASP A 567 -4.39 52.29 0.00
CA ASP A 567 -3.41 51.26 -0.42
C ASP A 567 -3.64 50.67 -1.81
N ASN A 568 -4.19 51.47 -2.73
CA ASN A 568 -4.75 51.05 -4.00
C ASN A 568 -5.98 50.14 -3.86
N LYS A 569 -6.22 49.45 -2.72
CA LYS A 569 -7.56 48.92 -2.36
C LYS A 569 -8.42 49.98 -1.71
N GLY A 570 -7.87 50.79 -0.81
CA GLY A 570 -8.55 51.99 -0.36
C GLY A 570 -8.80 52.96 -1.52
N MET A 571 -7.88 53.04 -2.51
CA MET A 571 -8.19 53.74 -3.77
C MET A 571 -9.22 53.01 -4.63
N ALA A 572 -9.12 51.69 -4.78
CA ALA A 572 -10.08 50.92 -5.57
C ALA A 572 -11.47 50.97 -4.93
N LEU A 573 -11.58 51.06 -3.61
CA LEU A 573 -12.81 51.38 -2.91
C LEU A 573 -13.28 52.78 -3.23
N ILE A 574 -12.39 53.77 -3.12
CA ILE A 574 -12.71 55.16 -3.41
C ILE A 574 -13.12 55.32 -4.89
N GLN A 575 -12.51 54.57 -5.81
CA GLN A 575 -12.82 54.51 -7.24
C GLN A 575 -14.07 53.70 -7.55
N SER A 576 -14.28 52.54 -6.93
CA SER A 576 -15.44 51.69 -7.15
C SER A 576 -16.68 52.23 -6.44
N ILE A 577 -16.55 52.90 -5.29
CA ILE A 577 -17.63 53.73 -4.73
C ILE A 577 -17.81 55.00 -5.57
N ALA A 578 -16.76 55.64 -6.10
CA ALA A 578 -16.91 56.74 -7.06
C ALA A 578 -17.61 56.31 -8.36
N GLU A 579 -17.36 55.10 -8.87
CA GLU A 579 -18.02 54.51 -10.04
C GLU A 579 -19.46 54.09 -9.71
N LEU A 580 -19.71 53.59 -8.50
CA LEU A 580 -21.04 53.36 -7.93
C LEU A 580 -21.83 54.67 -7.65
N LEU A 581 -21.15 55.82 -7.57
CA LEU A 581 -21.69 57.17 -7.28
C LEU A 581 -21.55 58.18 -8.43
N GLU A 582 -21.09 57.76 -9.61
CA GLU A 582 -20.87 58.61 -10.80
C GLU A 582 -19.94 59.83 -10.52
N ILE A 583 -18.69 59.60 -10.13
CA ILE A 583 -17.62 60.61 -9.98
C ILE A 583 -16.46 60.28 -10.94
N GLU A 584 -15.95 61.26 -11.69
CA GLU A 584 -14.83 61.03 -12.61
C GLU A 584 -13.51 60.80 -11.86
N THR A 585 -12.84 59.69 -12.18
CA THR A 585 -11.53 59.32 -11.64
C THR A 585 -10.45 59.55 -12.70
N TYR A 586 -9.38 60.28 -12.35
CA TYR A 586 -8.26 60.52 -13.25
C TYR A 586 -7.06 59.70 -12.81
N THR A 587 -6.49 58.90 -13.73
CA THR A 587 -5.40 57.95 -13.43
C THR A 587 -4.06 58.27 -14.10
N SER A 588 -3.98 59.31 -14.94
CA SER A 588 -2.77 59.64 -15.70
C SER A 588 -2.48 61.15 -15.76
N ALA A 589 -3.17 61.89 -16.63
CA ALA A 589 -3.07 63.34 -16.72
C ALA A 589 -4.37 63.98 -16.22
N ILE A 590 -4.32 64.63 -15.05
CA ILE A 590 -5.42 65.44 -14.56
C ILE A 590 -5.58 66.66 -15.49
N PRO A 591 -6.80 67.04 -15.91
CA PRO A 591 -7.03 68.23 -16.72
C PRO A 591 -6.36 69.48 -16.12
N GLU A 592 -5.55 70.18 -16.91
CA GLU A 592 -4.63 71.24 -16.43
C GLU A 592 -5.34 72.36 -15.66
N GLN A 593 -6.60 72.63 -16.00
CA GLN A 593 -7.43 73.62 -15.30
C GLN A 593 -7.84 73.15 -13.89
N LYS A 594 -8.15 71.86 -13.69
CA LYS A 594 -8.43 71.29 -12.36
C LYS A 594 -7.14 71.18 -11.53
N LEU A 595 -6.01 70.85 -12.14
CA LEU A 595 -4.71 70.78 -11.45
C LEU A 595 -4.28 72.17 -10.90
N LYS A 596 -4.51 73.26 -11.65
CA LYS A 596 -4.20 74.63 -11.21
C LYS A 596 -5.00 75.05 -9.97
N GLU A 597 -6.25 74.60 -9.84
CA GLU A 597 -7.11 74.91 -8.70
C GLU A 597 -6.66 74.17 -7.41
N ALA A 598 -6.00 73.02 -7.53
CA ALA A 598 -5.60 72.18 -6.39
C ALA A 598 -4.10 72.25 -6.02
N VAL A 599 -3.19 72.50 -6.96
CA VAL A 599 -1.76 72.73 -6.64
C VAL A 599 -1.58 74.02 -5.83
N ALA A 600 -2.46 75.00 -6.05
CA ALA A 600 -2.55 76.22 -5.23
C ALA A 600 -2.97 75.96 -3.76
N PHE A 601 -3.36 74.73 -3.41
CA PHE A 601 -3.87 74.35 -2.09
C PHE A 601 -2.88 73.50 -1.27
N TRP A 602 -2.23 72.49 -1.87
CA TRP A 602 -1.36 71.55 -1.13
C TRP A 602 0.10 72.01 -0.91
N GLY A 603 0.60 72.96 -1.70
CA GLY A 603 2.03 73.30 -1.76
C GLY A 603 2.67 73.88 -0.50
N GLU A 604 1.89 74.28 0.51
CA GLU A 604 2.42 74.84 1.77
C GLU A 604 2.76 73.76 2.83
N ILE A 605 2.30 72.51 2.65
CA ILE A 605 2.24 71.50 3.72
C ILE A 605 3.45 70.54 3.74
N GLU A 606 3.89 70.02 2.60
CA GLU A 606 4.89 68.94 2.50
C GLU A 606 6.27 69.29 3.09
N ARG A 607 6.66 70.57 3.02
CA ARG A 607 8.01 71.08 3.37
C ARG A 607 8.45 70.78 4.81
N GLN A 608 7.54 70.43 5.71
CA GLN A 608 7.81 70.36 7.15
C GLN A 608 8.19 68.95 7.66
N ILE A 609 8.04 67.90 6.86
CA ILE A 609 8.07 66.50 7.36
C ILE A 609 9.42 65.80 7.14
N THR A 610 10.07 65.99 5.98
CA THR A 610 11.19 65.13 5.54
C THR A 610 12.48 65.26 6.36
N GLU A 611 12.74 66.42 6.97
CA GLU A 611 14.01 66.70 7.67
C GLU A 611 14.20 65.84 8.94
N GLU A 612 13.15 65.20 9.47
CA GLU A 612 13.21 64.45 10.74
C GLU A 612 13.54 62.95 10.57
N ALA A 613 13.30 62.35 9.40
CA ALA A 613 13.43 60.90 9.19
C ALA A 613 14.89 60.41 9.12
N GLU A 614 15.73 61.06 8.30
CA GLU A 614 17.15 60.69 8.11
C GLU A 614 17.96 60.70 9.43
N ARG A 615 17.49 61.49 10.40
CA ARG A 615 18.09 61.64 11.73
C ARG A 615 18.01 60.37 12.58
N LEU A 616 17.12 59.43 12.26
CA LEU A 616 16.80 58.27 13.11
C LEU A 616 17.53 56.98 12.71
N GLU A 617 17.62 56.63 11.43
CA GLU A 617 18.28 55.38 11.00
C GLU A 617 19.78 55.35 11.34
N ALA A 618 20.48 56.46 11.09
CA ALA A 618 21.90 56.62 11.42
C ALA A 618 22.20 56.42 12.93
N LEU A 619 21.19 56.50 13.78
CA LEU A 619 21.29 56.24 15.22
C LEU A 619 21.29 54.73 15.55
N GLN A 620 20.59 53.90 14.77
CA GLN A 620 20.35 52.48 15.10
C GLN A 620 21.58 51.58 14.84
N GLU A 621 22.23 51.74 13.68
CA GLU A 621 23.46 50.98 13.36
C GLU A 621 24.60 51.27 14.34
N ALA A 622 24.72 52.54 14.76
CA ALA A 622 25.72 53.00 15.71
C ALA A 622 25.57 52.35 17.10
N LEU A 623 24.37 51.89 17.46
CA LEU A 623 24.07 51.23 18.73
C LEU A 623 24.39 49.72 18.68
N LYS A 624 23.90 48.98 17.67
CA LYS A 624 24.13 47.52 17.53
C LYS A 624 25.63 47.15 17.55
N LYS A 625 26.47 47.97 16.91
CA LYS A 625 27.93 47.76 16.83
C LYS A 625 28.66 47.96 18.16
N LYS A 626 28.01 48.55 19.17
CA LYS A 626 28.62 48.96 20.44
C LYS A 626 28.19 48.11 21.63
N ASP A 627 26.96 47.62 21.65
CA ASP A 627 26.48 46.61 22.60
C ASP A 627 25.41 45.71 21.93
N PRO A 628 25.80 44.50 21.47
CA PRO A 628 24.87 43.61 20.79
C PRO A 628 23.73 43.13 21.69
N LYS A 629 24.01 42.78 22.96
CA LYS A 629 22.99 42.19 23.86
C LYS A 629 22.05 43.25 24.41
N GLY A 630 22.56 44.43 24.80
CA GLY A 630 21.72 45.55 25.20
C GLY A 630 20.84 46.06 24.06
N THR A 631 21.34 46.05 22.81
CA THR A 631 20.54 46.47 21.66
C THR A 631 19.49 45.44 21.26
N SER A 632 19.77 44.13 21.32
CA SER A 632 18.73 43.12 21.09
C SER A 632 17.59 43.21 22.10
N ALA A 633 17.86 43.41 23.39
CA ALA A 633 16.81 43.57 24.40
C ALA A 633 15.98 44.87 24.23
N LEU A 634 16.62 45.97 23.79
CA LEU A 634 15.91 47.22 23.45
C LEU A 634 15.01 47.04 22.22
N LEU A 635 15.45 46.24 21.23
CA LEU A 635 14.65 45.92 20.05
C LEU A 635 13.53 44.92 20.37
N GLU A 636 13.75 43.99 21.29
CA GLU A 636 12.70 43.09 21.79
C GLU A 636 11.60 43.87 22.53
N GLN A 637 11.97 44.90 23.32
CA GLN A 637 11.03 45.88 23.88
C GLN A 637 10.26 46.72 22.83
N LEU A 638 10.76 46.77 21.59
CA LEU A 638 10.12 47.40 20.45
C LEU A 638 9.51 46.38 19.46
N GLY A 639 9.65 45.06 19.70
CA GLY A 639 8.90 43.98 19.03
C GLY A 639 9.64 42.95 18.14
N PHE A 640 10.87 42.48 18.43
CA PHE A 640 11.64 41.54 17.55
C PHE A 640 12.41 40.36 18.28
N PRO A 641 12.31 39.05 17.89
CA PRO A 641 12.85 37.84 18.62
C PRO A 641 14.09 37.05 18.00
N ALA A 642 14.53 35.89 18.58
CA ALA A 642 15.84 35.17 18.34
C ALA A 642 15.87 33.58 18.32
N ASP A 643 17.05 32.98 18.01
CA ASP A 643 17.47 31.62 17.48
C ASP A 643 17.04 30.23 18.11
N ASN A 644 17.28 29.09 17.39
CA ASN A 644 16.78 27.69 17.58
C ASN A 644 17.86 26.64 18.05
N ALA A 645 17.44 25.45 18.53
CA ALA A 645 18.25 24.42 19.21
C ALA A 645 19.02 23.44 18.29
N LEU A 646 18.45 22.98 17.17
CA LEU A 646 19.16 22.13 16.20
C LEU A 646 20.43 22.81 15.66
N ASP A 647 20.40 24.14 15.56
CA ASP A 647 21.54 24.95 15.14
C ASP A 647 22.75 24.78 16.08
N ILE A 648 22.52 24.49 17.36
CA ILE A 648 23.58 24.25 18.34
C ILE A 648 24.22 22.87 18.11
N GLU A 649 23.44 21.79 17.93
CA GLU A 649 24.01 20.46 17.67
C GLU A 649 24.80 20.43 16.35
N LEU A 650 24.30 21.07 15.29
CA LEU A 650 25.00 21.17 14.00
C LEU A 650 26.34 21.93 14.11
N LEU A 651 26.43 22.95 14.96
CA LEU A 651 27.69 23.68 15.23
C LEU A 651 28.72 22.86 16.03
N GLU A 652 28.27 21.88 16.82
CA GLU A 652 29.13 21.01 17.63
C GLU A 652 29.58 19.73 16.89
N LEU A 653 29.11 19.49 15.66
CA LEU A 653 29.47 18.32 14.88
C LEU A 653 30.98 18.24 14.58
N PRO A 654 31.61 17.05 14.72
CA PRO A 654 33.00 16.86 14.30
C PRO A 654 33.18 17.11 12.80
N ALA A 655 34.33 17.68 12.41
CA ALA A 655 34.64 18.04 11.02
C ALA A 655 34.52 16.90 9.99
N GLY A 656 34.67 15.63 10.39
CA GLY A 656 34.46 14.46 9.52
C GLY A 656 33.05 13.87 9.53
N VAL A 657 32.10 14.53 10.20
CA VAL A 657 30.67 14.18 10.26
C VAL A 657 29.82 15.28 9.65
N ILE A 658 30.16 16.55 9.88
CA ILE A 658 29.44 17.70 9.29
C ILE A 658 29.39 17.62 7.75
N ASP A 659 30.46 17.16 7.09
CA ASP A 659 30.53 16.96 5.63
C ASP A 659 29.56 15.90 5.07
N VAL A 660 28.91 15.10 5.94
CA VAL A 660 27.96 14.04 5.55
C VAL A 660 26.58 14.20 6.22
N VAL A 661 26.32 15.35 6.84
CA VAL A 661 25.04 15.69 7.47
C VAL A 661 24.46 16.93 6.80
N GLU A 662 23.28 16.79 6.19
CA GLU A 662 22.56 17.89 5.54
C GLU A 662 21.28 18.22 6.31
N ARG A 663 20.99 19.52 6.50
CA ARG A 663 19.73 19.98 7.09
C ARG A 663 18.65 20.03 6.00
N VAL A 664 17.55 19.32 6.20
CA VAL A 664 16.43 19.24 5.25
C VAL A 664 15.31 20.24 5.60
N SER A 665 15.04 20.43 6.90
CA SER A 665 14.08 21.42 7.40
C SER A 665 14.48 21.94 8.79
N GLU A 666 13.63 22.72 9.47
CA GLU A 666 13.94 23.25 10.81
C GLU A 666 14.30 22.15 11.81
N ASN A 667 13.69 20.96 11.66
CA ASN A 667 13.70 19.84 12.59
C ASN A 667 14.10 18.49 11.93
N GLU A 668 14.63 18.51 10.70
CA GLU A 668 14.96 17.31 9.93
C GLU A 668 16.40 17.34 9.40
N VAL A 669 17.12 16.23 9.57
CA VAL A 669 18.48 16.03 9.08
C VAL A 669 18.61 14.74 8.27
N GLU A 670 19.43 14.77 7.22
CA GLU A 670 19.82 13.62 6.42
C GLU A 670 21.30 13.29 6.66
N ILE A 671 21.63 12.01 6.91
CA ILE A 671 22.98 11.52 7.15
C ILE A 671 23.38 10.56 6.01
N SER A 672 24.47 10.86 5.32
CA SER A 672 25.00 10.09 4.20
C SER A 672 26.03 9.03 4.61
N PHE A 673 25.86 7.80 4.11
CA PHE A 673 26.76 6.67 4.34
C PHE A 673 27.26 6.06 3.02
N PRO A 674 28.57 6.09 2.71
CA PRO A 674 29.09 5.57 1.45
C PRO A 674 29.04 4.04 1.39
N LEU A 675 28.48 3.50 0.30
CA LEU A 675 28.40 2.07 0.02
C LEU A 675 29.58 1.44 -0.76
N PRO A 676 30.50 2.15 -1.47
CA PRO A 676 31.60 1.53 -2.25
C PRO A 676 32.56 0.64 -1.46
N ALA A 677 32.56 0.72 -0.12
CA ALA A 677 33.31 -0.21 0.73
C ALA A 677 32.76 -1.64 0.71
N HIS A 678 31.51 -1.85 0.30
CA HIS A 678 30.91 -3.18 0.15
C HIS A 678 31.31 -3.79 -1.19
N THR A 679 31.83 -5.01 -1.13
CA THR A 679 32.20 -5.76 -2.33
C THR A 679 30.96 -6.28 -3.08
N ASN A 680 31.09 -6.61 -4.37
CA ASN A 680 29.96 -7.16 -5.14
C ASN A 680 29.36 -8.42 -4.48
N ILE A 681 30.19 -9.26 -3.85
CA ILE A 681 29.74 -10.46 -3.14
C ILE A 681 28.97 -10.07 -1.86
N GLN A 682 29.40 -9.04 -1.12
CA GLN A 682 28.66 -8.53 0.06
C GLN A 682 27.35 -7.84 -0.34
N ARG A 683 27.37 -6.97 -1.36
CA ARG A 683 26.18 -6.28 -1.88
C ARG A 683 25.12 -7.29 -2.29
N GLY A 684 25.53 -8.34 -3.01
CA GLY A 684 24.62 -9.42 -3.37
C GLY A 684 24.10 -10.24 -2.18
N ALA A 685 24.96 -10.57 -1.22
CA ALA A 685 24.55 -11.32 -0.03
C ALA A 685 23.53 -10.60 0.87
N MET A 686 23.49 -9.26 0.81
CA MET A 686 22.57 -8.42 1.59
C MET A 686 21.42 -7.82 0.76
N GLY A 687 21.45 -7.98 -0.57
CA GLY A 687 20.48 -7.40 -1.50
C GLY A 687 20.63 -5.90 -1.74
N ILE A 688 21.82 -5.32 -1.53
CA ILE A 688 22.09 -3.91 -1.84
C ILE A 688 21.98 -3.72 -3.37
N PRO A 689 21.22 -2.72 -3.88
CA PRO A 689 21.10 -2.48 -5.32
C PRO A 689 22.44 -2.15 -5.97
N ASP A 690 22.72 -2.72 -7.15
CA ASP A 690 24.03 -2.57 -7.80
C ASP A 690 24.37 -1.11 -8.15
N ALA A 691 23.37 -0.28 -8.44
CA ALA A 691 23.52 1.13 -8.78
C ALA A 691 23.59 2.09 -7.57
N ALA A 692 23.40 1.60 -6.33
CA ALA A 692 23.36 2.45 -5.14
C ALA A 692 24.76 2.76 -4.59
N ASN A 693 25.18 4.03 -4.59
CA ASN A 693 26.48 4.47 -4.09
C ASN A 693 26.41 5.00 -2.65
N THR A 694 25.25 5.50 -2.23
CA THR A 694 25.07 6.09 -0.89
C THR A 694 23.79 5.55 -0.26
N LEU A 695 23.89 5.19 1.01
CA LEU A 695 22.76 4.96 1.89
C LEU A 695 22.48 6.25 2.65
N LEU A 696 21.25 6.74 2.61
CA LEU A 696 20.81 7.96 3.26
C LEU A 696 19.93 7.59 4.45
N LEU A 697 20.13 8.27 5.57
CA LEU A 697 19.31 8.16 6.78
C LEU A 697 18.66 9.51 7.07
N ARG A 698 17.34 9.61 6.94
CA ARG A 698 16.60 10.78 7.41
C ARG A 698 16.15 10.59 8.84
N LEU A 699 16.36 11.63 9.65
CA LEU A 699 15.90 11.73 11.03
C LEU A 699 15.01 12.96 11.16
N LEU A 700 13.78 12.74 11.63
CA LEU A 700 12.91 13.79 12.12
C LEU A 700 13.10 13.87 13.64
N LEU A 701 13.67 14.99 14.08
CA LEU A 701 13.95 15.33 15.47
C LEU A 701 12.80 16.23 15.96
N ASP A 702 12.22 15.91 17.10
CA ASP A 702 11.16 16.72 17.70
C ASP A 702 11.59 16.98 19.14
N ASP A 703 11.73 18.26 19.49
CA ASP A 703 12.22 18.72 20.79
C ASP A 703 11.14 18.66 21.89
N SER A 704 9.91 18.25 21.55
CA SER A 704 8.87 17.99 22.54
C SER A 704 9.05 16.62 23.20
N ASP A 705 9.17 16.61 24.53
CA ASP A 705 9.39 15.41 25.39
C ASP A 705 8.34 14.27 25.23
N GLU A 706 7.27 14.51 24.46
CA GLU A 706 6.15 13.58 24.25
C GLU A 706 6.22 12.78 22.95
N THR A 707 6.92 13.26 21.91
CA THR A 707 7.04 12.57 20.61
C THR A 707 8.41 11.90 20.46
N ALA A 708 8.44 10.79 19.71
CA ALA A 708 9.65 10.00 19.54
C ALA A 708 10.29 10.21 18.16
N THR A 709 11.61 10.36 18.14
CA THR A 709 12.44 10.45 16.92
C THR A 709 11.97 9.46 15.86
N SER A 710 11.74 9.96 14.65
CA SER A 710 11.25 9.15 13.54
C SER A 710 12.33 9.05 12.46
N PHE A 711 12.48 7.89 11.82
CA PHE A 711 13.56 7.66 10.86
C PHE A 711 13.15 6.90 9.60
N CYS A 712 13.84 7.11 8.48
CA CYS A 712 13.80 6.21 7.34
C CYS A 712 15.17 6.10 6.65
N PHE A 713 15.42 4.95 6.02
CA PHE A 713 16.61 4.73 5.19
C PHE A 713 16.21 4.68 3.71
N HIS A 714 17.09 5.22 2.88
CA HIS A 714 16.94 5.32 1.43
C HIS A 714 18.25 4.98 0.72
N TYR A 715 18.16 4.53 -0.52
CA TYR A 715 19.31 4.48 -1.43
C TYR A 715 19.31 5.74 -2.31
N ASP A 716 20.49 6.23 -2.69
CA ASP A 716 20.67 7.36 -3.61
C ASP A 716 20.02 7.15 -4.98
N ASN A 717 19.79 5.89 -5.36
CA ASN A 717 19.10 5.50 -6.59
C ASN A 717 17.60 5.17 -6.40
N ASP A 718 16.99 5.46 -5.25
CA ASP A 718 15.55 5.28 -5.05
C ASP A 718 14.75 6.24 -5.98
N PRO A 719 13.68 5.76 -6.65
CA PRO A 719 12.93 6.57 -7.58
C PRO A 719 12.18 7.72 -6.87
N ASN A 720 12.29 8.93 -7.43
CA ASN A 720 11.63 10.15 -6.95
C ASN A 720 12.06 10.60 -5.54
N LEU A 721 13.25 10.24 -5.05
CA LEU A 721 13.70 10.56 -3.68
C LEU A 721 13.51 12.04 -3.27
N GLY A 722 13.79 12.99 -4.16
CA GLY A 722 13.62 14.43 -3.90
C GLY A 722 12.18 14.95 -3.93
N THR A 723 11.21 14.15 -4.37
CA THR A 723 9.77 14.49 -4.42
C THR A 723 8.90 13.45 -3.69
N LEU A 724 9.53 12.62 -2.86
CA LEU A 724 8.90 11.51 -2.16
C LEU A 724 8.19 12.02 -0.90
N GLU A 725 6.90 11.73 -0.75
CA GLU A 725 6.28 11.77 0.57
C GLU A 725 6.90 10.65 1.44
N HIS A 726 7.67 11.04 2.45
CA HIS A 726 8.31 10.10 3.37
C HIS A 726 7.31 9.58 4.42
N LEU A 727 7.47 8.32 4.79
CA LEU A 727 6.71 7.66 5.86
C LEU A 727 7.73 7.07 6.86
N PRO A 728 8.35 7.93 7.68
CA PRO A 728 9.37 7.50 8.63
C PRO A 728 8.77 6.64 9.74
N PHE A 729 9.56 5.70 10.26
CA PHE A 729 9.17 4.86 11.38
C PHE A 729 9.36 5.62 12.69
N ASN A 730 8.26 5.79 13.43
CA ASN A 730 8.25 6.45 14.73
C ASN A 730 8.76 5.53 15.86
N CYS A 731 9.74 5.98 16.65
CA CYS A 731 10.36 5.16 17.72
C CYS A 731 9.61 5.16 19.06
N SER A 732 8.30 5.46 19.10
CA SER A 732 7.55 5.54 20.36
C SER A 732 7.66 4.28 21.23
N LYS A 733 7.64 4.49 22.55
CA LYS A 733 7.91 3.46 23.57
C LYS A 733 6.99 2.23 23.45
N SER A 734 5.76 2.42 22.94
CA SER A 734 4.72 1.40 22.73
C SER A 734 4.93 0.52 21.48
N LEU A 735 5.58 1.02 20.43
CA LEU A 735 5.76 0.27 19.18
C LEU A 735 6.81 -0.84 19.32
N LYS A 736 6.57 -1.96 18.61
CA LYS A 736 7.49 -3.09 18.46
C LYS A 736 8.48 -2.81 17.32
N ALA A 737 9.64 -3.48 17.34
CA ALA A 737 10.66 -3.33 16.29
C ALA A 737 10.10 -3.59 14.88
N PRO A 738 10.53 -2.81 13.86
CA PRO A 738 9.96 -2.86 12.51
C PRO A 738 10.08 -4.25 11.89
N ASN A 739 8.97 -4.75 11.33
CA ASN A 739 8.85 -6.02 10.62
C ASN A 739 8.20 -5.85 9.23
N PHE A 740 8.23 -4.63 8.70
CA PHE A 740 7.61 -4.21 7.44
C PHE A 740 8.48 -3.12 6.80
N PRO A 741 8.38 -2.89 5.48
CA PRO A 741 9.10 -1.82 4.80
C PRO A 741 8.86 -0.45 5.45
N ILE A 742 9.95 0.29 5.69
CA ILE A 742 9.88 1.68 6.18
C ILE A 742 10.00 2.61 4.96
N CYS A 743 9.09 3.57 4.84
CA CYS A 743 8.94 4.41 3.65
C CYS A 743 8.80 3.59 2.35
N LYS A 744 9.21 4.16 1.21
CA LYS A 744 9.00 3.62 -0.15
C LYS A 744 10.28 3.02 -0.76
N SER A 745 11.40 2.99 -0.01
CA SER A 745 12.64 2.32 -0.44
C SER A 745 12.41 0.81 -0.58
N VAL A 746 13.14 0.16 -1.49
CA VAL A 746 13.05 -1.29 -1.69
C VAL A 746 13.53 -2.01 -0.43
N GLU A 747 12.70 -2.87 0.16
CA GLU A 747 13.10 -3.65 1.33
C GLU A 747 14.17 -4.69 0.94
N THR A 748 15.26 -4.70 1.69
CA THR A 748 16.44 -5.57 1.48
C THR A 748 16.86 -6.16 2.82
N ALA A 749 17.63 -7.26 2.83
CA ALA A 749 18.14 -7.83 4.08
C ALA A 749 19.03 -6.80 4.82
N TYR A 750 19.76 -5.98 4.06
CA TYR A 750 20.54 -4.84 4.53
C TYR A 750 19.71 -3.82 5.31
N LEU A 751 18.71 -3.21 4.67
CA LEU A 751 17.84 -2.21 5.30
C LEU A 751 17.05 -2.81 6.48
N TYR A 752 16.48 -4.01 6.31
CA TYR A 752 15.74 -4.69 7.38
C TYR A 752 16.58 -4.82 8.66
N GLN A 753 17.87 -5.16 8.53
CA GLN A 753 18.76 -5.28 9.69
C GLN A 753 19.14 -3.91 10.28
N LEU A 754 19.49 -2.93 9.45
CA LEU A 754 19.85 -1.58 9.90
C LEU A 754 18.68 -0.87 10.59
N ASN A 755 17.47 -0.95 10.02
CA ASN A 755 16.23 -0.46 10.63
C ASN A 755 16.06 -0.96 12.07
N ARG A 756 16.37 -2.24 12.31
CA ARG A 756 16.24 -2.88 13.63
C ARG A 756 17.40 -2.60 14.57
N ILE A 757 18.58 -2.23 14.05
CA ILE A 757 19.70 -1.74 14.85
C ILE A 757 19.39 -0.31 15.32
N LEU A 758 19.01 0.58 14.40
CA LEU A 758 18.69 1.97 14.69
C LEU A 758 17.49 2.10 15.66
N TYR A 759 16.42 1.33 15.42
CA TYR A 759 15.28 1.27 16.36
C TYR A 759 15.70 0.89 17.79
N ARG A 760 16.64 -0.04 17.97
CA ARG A 760 17.11 -0.42 19.32
C ARG A 760 17.88 0.71 19.99
N GLN A 761 18.64 1.49 19.22
CA GLN A 761 19.38 2.65 19.72
C GLN A 761 18.42 3.78 20.11
N LEU A 762 17.57 4.23 19.19
CA LEU A 762 16.64 5.34 19.42
C LEU A 762 15.62 5.03 20.54
N LYS A 763 15.25 3.75 20.72
CA LYS A 763 14.42 3.32 21.86
C LYS A 763 15.11 3.45 23.23
N SER A 764 16.43 3.54 23.28
CA SER A 764 17.18 3.70 24.54
C SER A 764 17.20 5.15 25.07
N GLY A 765 16.88 6.13 24.22
CA GLY A 765 16.85 7.56 24.54
C GLY A 765 17.33 8.39 23.35
N HIS A 766 17.36 9.72 23.53
CA HIS A 766 18.03 10.63 22.60
C HIS A 766 19.50 10.18 22.41
N THR A 767 19.97 10.14 21.17
CA THR A 767 21.34 9.78 20.81
C THR A 767 21.84 10.85 19.82
N PRO A 768 22.96 11.54 20.09
CA PRO A 768 23.47 12.59 19.22
C PRO A 768 23.75 12.11 17.79
N ILE A 769 23.63 13.01 16.81
CA ILE A 769 23.86 12.75 15.38
C ILE A 769 25.22 12.09 15.12
N ALA A 770 26.28 12.56 15.81
CA ALA A 770 27.63 12.02 15.67
C ALA A 770 27.74 10.55 16.16
N ASP A 771 27.07 10.21 17.26
CA ASP A 771 27.03 8.85 17.79
C ASP A 771 26.18 7.91 16.92
N LEU A 772 25.06 8.41 16.38
CA LEU A 772 24.25 7.67 15.40
C LEU A 772 25.04 7.35 14.13
N HIS A 773 25.74 8.34 13.55
CA HIS A 773 26.61 8.12 12.40
C HIS A 773 27.72 7.10 12.70
N SER A 774 28.38 7.20 13.87
CA SER A 774 29.39 6.24 14.31
C SER A 774 28.83 4.81 14.44
N LEU A 775 27.66 4.66 15.08
CA LEU A 775 26.98 3.38 15.28
C LEU A 775 26.60 2.73 13.95
N ILE A 776 25.96 3.46 13.03
CA ILE A 776 25.53 2.91 11.75
C ILE A 776 26.74 2.54 10.89
N LYS A 777 27.74 3.43 10.78
CA LYS A 777 28.99 3.17 10.04
C LYS A 777 29.71 1.92 10.53
N LYS A 778 29.79 1.71 11.84
CA LYS A 778 30.30 0.46 12.43
C LYS A 778 29.41 -0.73 12.06
N SER A 779 28.10 -0.60 12.26
CA SER A 779 27.12 -1.67 12.06
C SER A 779 27.13 -2.22 10.63
N MET A 780 27.27 -1.35 9.61
CA MET A 780 27.38 -1.72 8.20
C MET A 780 28.47 -2.78 7.97
N SER A 781 29.62 -2.65 8.64
CA SER A 781 30.73 -3.61 8.52
C SER A 781 30.53 -4.92 9.30
N GLU A 782 29.65 -4.94 10.31
CA GLU A 782 29.44 -6.07 11.22
C GLU A 782 28.16 -6.88 10.94
N LEU A 783 27.29 -6.44 10.01
CA LEU A 783 25.95 -7.02 9.79
C LEU A 783 25.92 -8.56 9.66
N GLY A 784 26.83 -9.14 8.85
CA GLY A 784 26.91 -10.60 8.65
C GLY A 784 27.35 -11.39 9.90
N HIS A 785 27.93 -10.72 10.90
CA HIS A 785 28.32 -11.30 12.18
C HIS A 785 27.22 -11.26 13.24
N LEU A 786 26.10 -10.60 12.94
CA LEU A 786 24.97 -10.38 13.86
C LEU A 786 23.71 -11.09 13.35
N CYS A 787 22.88 -11.57 14.28
CA CYS A 787 21.56 -12.08 13.95
C CYS A 787 20.70 -10.98 13.31
N ILE A 788 20.21 -11.21 12.10
CA ILE A 788 19.36 -10.25 11.36
C ILE A 788 18.12 -9.80 12.16
N SER A 789 17.51 -10.70 12.94
CA SER A 789 16.29 -10.40 13.70
C SER A 789 16.54 -9.73 15.06
N CYS A 790 17.51 -10.23 15.85
CA CYS A 790 17.71 -9.79 17.24
C CYS A 790 19.04 -9.08 17.53
N GLY A 791 19.98 -9.01 16.57
CA GLY A 791 21.26 -8.33 16.74
C GLY A 791 22.31 -9.08 17.58
N ILE A 792 21.98 -10.24 18.15
CA ILE A 792 22.95 -11.05 18.91
C ILE A 792 24.04 -11.59 17.96
N SER A 793 25.31 -11.46 18.36
CA SER A 793 26.45 -11.96 17.59
C SER A 793 26.42 -13.48 17.39
N HIS A 794 26.81 -13.93 16.18
CA HIS A 794 27.05 -15.33 15.85
C HIS A 794 28.33 -15.92 16.46
N LYS A 795 29.12 -15.13 17.22
CA LYS A 795 30.40 -15.55 17.85
C LYS A 795 31.46 -16.04 16.85
N ALA A 796 31.45 -15.50 15.64
CA ALA A 796 32.32 -15.89 14.53
C ALA A 796 33.16 -14.70 14.02
N SER A 797 33.82 -13.97 14.94
CA SER A 797 34.63 -12.78 14.62
C SER A 797 35.98 -13.10 13.95
N ASN A 798 36.38 -14.36 13.93
CA ASN A 798 37.58 -14.87 13.23
C ASN A 798 37.31 -15.32 11.78
N ALA A 799 36.06 -15.22 11.32
CA ALA A 799 35.61 -15.56 9.98
C ALA A 799 35.31 -14.29 9.16
N GLN A 800 35.06 -14.44 7.86
CA GLN A 800 34.48 -13.37 7.03
C GLN A 800 33.07 -13.80 6.64
N LEU A 801 32.04 -13.13 7.18
CA LEU A 801 30.64 -13.49 6.97
C LEU A 801 29.94 -12.42 6.11
N ARG A 802 29.41 -12.82 4.95
CA ARG A 802 28.81 -11.89 3.98
C ARG A 802 27.28 -11.85 4.00
N ARG A 803 26.61 -12.95 4.33
CA ARG A 803 25.14 -13.04 4.41
C ARG A 803 24.67 -12.92 5.85
N SER A 804 23.75 -12.01 6.12
CA SER A 804 23.04 -11.95 7.39
C SER A 804 22.04 -13.10 7.54
N THR A 805 22.05 -13.76 8.70
CA THR A 805 21.17 -14.91 8.97
C THR A 805 20.53 -14.79 10.36
N PRO A 806 19.36 -15.41 10.60
CA PRO A 806 18.82 -15.51 11.95
C PRO A 806 19.72 -16.39 12.83
N CYS A 807 19.70 -16.16 14.15
CA CYS A 807 20.29 -17.08 15.12
C CYS A 807 19.41 -18.33 15.32
N ASN A 808 19.88 -19.27 16.15
CA ASN A 808 19.19 -20.53 16.37
C ASN A 808 17.89 -20.42 17.21
N LEU A 809 17.49 -19.22 17.63
CA LEU A 809 16.23 -19.00 18.35
C LEU A 809 15.05 -19.12 17.38
N LEU A 810 14.10 -19.99 17.72
CA LEU A 810 12.89 -20.24 16.90
C LEU A 810 12.09 -18.96 16.59
N SER A 811 12.08 -17.98 17.52
CA SER A 811 11.45 -16.67 17.31
C SER A 811 12.14 -15.85 16.20
N CYS A 812 13.47 -15.88 16.13
CA CYS A 812 14.22 -15.19 15.08
C CYS A 812 14.05 -15.89 13.72
N ALA A 813 14.08 -17.22 13.70
CA ALA A 813 13.78 -18.00 12.50
C ALA A 813 12.36 -17.74 11.98
N ARG A 814 11.34 -17.72 12.87
CA ARG A 814 9.95 -17.40 12.50
C ARG A 814 9.82 -15.98 11.94
N LEU A 815 10.41 -14.97 12.59
CA LEU A 815 10.42 -13.59 12.09
C LEU A 815 11.07 -13.50 10.70
N TRP A 816 12.18 -14.22 10.47
CA TRP A 816 12.84 -14.27 9.17
C TRP A 816 11.94 -14.87 8.08
N TYR A 817 11.27 -16.00 8.36
CA TYR A 817 10.37 -16.65 7.40
C TYR A 817 9.10 -15.84 7.07
N LEU A 818 8.70 -14.87 7.89
CA LEU A 818 7.58 -13.96 7.60
C LEU A 818 7.93 -12.83 6.62
N LEU A 819 9.22 -12.58 6.35
CA LEU A 819 9.63 -11.49 5.45
C LEU A 819 9.34 -11.82 3.98
N PRO A 820 9.23 -10.80 3.10
CA PRO A 820 9.10 -11.00 1.66
C PRO A 820 10.22 -11.89 1.09
N LEU A 821 9.88 -12.70 0.07
CA LEU A 821 10.81 -13.69 -0.48
C LEU A 821 12.12 -13.07 -1.00
N HIS A 822 12.05 -11.88 -1.60
CA HIS A 822 13.22 -11.15 -2.11
C HIS A 822 14.13 -10.61 -1.01
N VAL A 823 13.61 -10.35 0.20
CA VAL A 823 14.42 -9.98 1.38
C VAL A 823 15.16 -11.20 1.92
N ARG A 824 14.48 -12.37 1.95
CA ARG A 824 15.10 -13.63 2.39
C ARG A 824 16.14 -14.18 1.42
N ILE A 825 15.85 -14.06 0.13
CA ILE A 825 16.62 -14.63 -0.98
C ILE A 825 16.88 -13.53 -2.02
N PRO A 826 17.78 -12.56 -1.75
CA PRO A 826 18.15 -11.57 -2.75
C PRO A 826 18.62 -12.21 -4.07
N GLU A 827 19.25 -13.38 -3.98
CA GLU A 827 19.74 -14.16 -5.12
C GLU A 827 18.68 -14.46 -6.17
N ILE A 828 17.39 -14.53 -5.80
CA ILE A 828 16.29 -14.76 -6.76
C ILE A 828 16.12 -13.60 -7.76
N LYS A 829 16.61 -12.40 -7.41
CA LYS A 829 16.63 -11.21 -8.26
C LYS A 829 17.99 -11.00 -8.92
N ILE A 830 19.09 -11.18 -8.18
CA ILE A 830 20.44 -10.78 -8.63
C ILE A 830 21.29 -11.93 -9.21
N ASP A 831 21.13 -13.17 -8.74
CA ASP A 831 21.91 -14.34 -9.18
C ASP A 831 21.02 -15.59 -9.34
N PRO A 832 20.16 -15.62 -10.38
CA PRO A 832 19.30 -16.76 -10.65
C PRO A 832 20.08 -18.05 -10.91
N PHE A 833 21.36 -18.00 -11.30
CA PHE A 833 22.17 -19.20 -11.56
C PHE A 833 22.58 -19.89 -10.25
N ALA A 834 22.90 -19.14 -9.19
CA ALA A 834 23.14 -19.72 -7.87
C ALA A 834 21.87 -20.40 -7.32
N VAL A 835 20.70 -19.77 -7.52
CA VAL A 835 19.40 -20.38 -7.16
C VAL A 835 19.15 -21.65 -7.99
N ASP A 836 19.41 -21.64 -9.30
CA ASP A 836 19.26 -22.82 -10.16
C ASP A 836 20.12 -23.99 -9.68
N LEU A 837 21.38 -23.75 -9.29
CA LEU A 837 22.27 -24.77 -8.72
C LEU A 837 21.67 -25.41 -7.46
N LEU A 838 21.10 -24.60 -6.56
CA LEU A 838 20.48 -25.10 -5.33
C LEU A 838 19.24 -25.96 -5.63
N LEU A 839 18.37 -25.52 -6.54
CA LEU A 839 17.18 -26.29 -6.95
C LEU A 839 17.56 -27.57 -7.71
N SER A 840 18.57 -27.51 -8.58
CA SER A 840 19.15 -28.67 -9.27
C SER A 840 19.70 -29.70 -8.28
N ALA A 841 20.35 -29.24 -7.21
CA ALA A 841 20.88 -30.08 -6.15
C ALA A 841 19.79 -30.74 -5.29
N VAL A 842 18.74 -30.00 -4.95
CA VAL A 842 17.56 -30.55 -4.26
C VAL A 842 16.84 -31.58 -5.13
N TYR A 843 16.68 -31.31 -6.44
CA TYR A 843 16.10 -32.27 -7.39
C TYR A 843 16.91 -33.57 -7.47
N ALA A 844 18.23 -33.46 -7.64
CA ALA A 844 19.13 -34.61 -7.68
C ALA A 844 19.12 -35.41 -6.36
N ALA A 845 19.01 -34.74 -5.21
CA ALA A 845 18.89 -35.38 -3.90
C ALA A 845 17.56 -36.15 -3.73
N ALA A 846 16.45 -35.59 -4.23
CA ALA A 846 15.16 -36.28 -4.26
C ALA A 846 15.18 -37.52 -5.19
N MET A 847 15.87 -37.45 -6.33
CA MET A 847 16.05 -38.59 -7.24
C MET A 847 16.82 -39.76 -6.59
N ASP A 848 17.85 -39.48 -5.80
CA ASP A 848 18.62 -40.49 -5.04
C ASP A 848 17.78 -41.21 -3.95
N SER A 849 16.58 -40.71 -3.65
CA SER A 849 15.62 -41.27 -2.68
C SER A 849 16.14 -41.46 -1.25
N LYS A 850 17.19 -40.72 -0.86
CA LYS A 850 17.80 -40.78 0.48
C LYS A 850 17.45 -39.52 1.29
N PRO A 851 16.60 -39.60 2.33
CA PRO A 851 16.15 -38.43 3.09
C PRO A 851 17.30 -37.70 3.80
N GLU A 852 18.40 -38.37 4.10
CA GLU A 852 19.59 -37.78 4.73
C GLU A 852 20.30 -36.74 3.82
N LEU A 853 19.99 -36.72 2.52
CA LEU A 853 20.51 -35.74 1.56
C LEU A 853 19.71 -34.42 1.53
N LEU A 854 18.52 -34.40 2.13
CA LEU A 854 17.60 -33.23 2.19
C LEU A 854 17.35 -32.83 3.67
N PRO A 855 18.39 -32.44 4.43
CA PRO A 855 18.30 -32.27 5.88
C PRO A 855 17.34 -31.14 6.27
N GLY A 856 16.26 -31.50 6.98
CA GLY A 856 15.26 -30.54 7.45
C GLY A 856 14.34 -29.97 6.35
N CYS A 857 14.21 -30.66 5.21
CA CYS A 857 13.23 -30.28 4.18
C CYS A 857 11.80 -30.23 4.76
N PRO A 858 11.04 -29.15 4.54
CA PRO A 858 9.66 -29.05 5.01
C PRO A 858 8.69 -29.93 4.22
N ILE A 859 9.05 -30.28 2.97
CA ILE A 859 8.23 -31.10 2.09
C ILE A 859 8.51 -32.58 2.36
N ARG A 860 7.45 -33.34 2.67
CA ARG A 860 7.54 -34.79 2.90
C ARG A 860 7.29 -35.55 1.59
N GLY A 861 8.25 -36.38 1.19
CA GLY A 861 8.14 -37.26 0.02
C GLY A 861 8.94 -36.76 -1.19
N ASN A 862 9.80 -37.63 -1.72
CA ASN A 862 10.69 -37.28 -2.84
C ASN A 862 9.94 -37.03 -4.15
N GLU A 863 8.86 -37.76 -4.41
CA GLU A 863 7.99 -37.52 -5.59
C GLU A 863 7.35 -36.14 -5.56
N LEU A 864 6.87 -35.70 -4.39
CA LEU A 864 6.29 -34.36 -4.23
C LEU A 864 7.35 -33.27 -4.45
N VAL A 865 8.57 -33.41 -3.90
CA VAL A 865 9.68 -32.48 -4.17
C VAL A 865 9.99 -32.39 -5.66
N LYS A 866 10.02 -33.52 -6.39
CA LYS A 866 10.24 -33.53 -7.84
C LYS A 866 9.09 -32.90 -8.61
N SER A 867 7.85 -33.17 -8.22
CA SER A 867 6.64 -32.59 -8.84
C SER A 867 6.63 -31.07 -8.70
N ILE A 868 6.85 -30.56 -7.47
CA ILE A 868 6.97 -29.11 -7.21
C ILE A 868 8.02 -28.50 -8.12
N LEU A 869 9.26 -29.02 -8.09
CA LEU A 869 10.36 -28.45 -8.87
C LEU A 869 10.10 -28.52 -10.39
N ASN A 870 9.44 -29.56 -10.90
CA ASN A 870 9.10 -29.67 -12.31
C ASN A 870 7.90 -28.80 -12.75
N SER A 871 7.06 -28.34 -11.83
CA SER A 871 5.99 -27.37 -12.08
C SER A 871 6.48 -25.91 -12.15
N LEU A 872 7.65 -25.62 -11.54
CA LEU A 872 8.20 -24.27 -11.47
C LEU A 872 8.48 -23.69 -12.86
N PRO A 873 8.20 -22.39 -13.09
CA PRO A 873 8.60 -21.69 -14.31
C PRO A 873 10.11 -21.43 -14.30
N SER A 874 10.66 -20.94 -15.41
CA SER A 874 12.08 -20.58 -15.46
C SER A 874 12.41 -19.46 -14.45
N LEU A 875 13.60 -19.51 -13.85
CA LEU A 875 14.03 -18.52 -12.86
C LEU A 875 14.13 -17.09 -13.42
N ALA A 876 14.22 -16.91 -14.75
CA ALA A 876 14.11 -15.60 -15.38
C ALA A 876 12.72 -14.98 -15.18
N MET A 877 11.65 -15.76 -15.34
CA MET A 877 10.28 -15.27 -15.10
C MET A 877 10.07 -14.92 -13.62
N ILE A 878 10.61 -15.72 -12.70
CA ILE A 878 10.54 -15.47 -11.25
C ILE A 878 11.33 -14.20 -10.88
N ARG A 879 12.48 -13.99 -11.50
CA ARG A 879 13.31 -12.78 -11.37
C ARG A 879 12.57 -11.53 -11.83
N ASP A 880 11.85 -11.58 -12.94
CA ASP A 880 11.24 -10.41 -13.56
C ASP A 880 9.82 -10.09 -13.02
N THR A 881 9.23 -11.01 -12.24
CA THR A 881 7.88 -10.83 -11.67
C THR A 881 7.85 -9.90 -10.45
N ALA A 882 6.86 -9.01 -10.39
CA ALA A 882 6.65 -8.07 -9.29
C ALA A 882 6.26 -8.74 -7.95
N SER A 883 5.46 -9.82 -7.98
CA SER A 883 5.08 -10.62 -6.80
C SER A 883 5.54 -12.09 -6.92
N PRO A 884 6.81 -12.40 -6.57
CA PRO A 884 7.34 -13.76 -6.66
C PRO A 884 6.56 -14.80 -5.85
N VAL A 885 5.98 -14.42 -4.71
CA VAL A 885 5.25 -15.36 -3.84
C VAL A 885 3.96 -15.85 -4.50
N PHE A 886 3.16 -14.94 -5.06
CA PHE A 886 1.92 -15.29 -5.75
C PHE A 886 2.22 -16.13 -7.00
N PHE A 887 3.21 -15.69 -7.79
CA PHE A 887 3.63 -16.37 -9.01
C PHE A 887 4.20 -17.78 -8.76
N LEU A 888 4.92 -18.00 -7.66
CA LEU A 888 5.33 -19.36 -7.29
C LEU A 888 4.13 -20.23 -6.88
N ARG A 889 3.19 -19.67 -6.12
CA ARG A 889 2.01 -20.40 -5.63
C ARG A 889 1.03 -20.78 -6.74
N SER A 890 0.93 -20.00 -7.82
CA SER A 890 0.12 -20.36 -9.00
C SER A 890 0.69 -21.53 -9.79
N HIS A 891 1.97 -21.89 -9.60
CA HIS A 891 2.58 -23.09 -10.18
C HIS A 891 2.51 -24.30 -9.25
N HIS A 892 2.68 -24.11 -7.94
CA HIS A 892 2.36 -25.12 -6.91
C HIS A 892 2.23 -24.46 -5.52
N LYS A 893 1.23 -24.87 -4.72
CA LYS A 893 0.97 -24.32 -3.37
C LYS A 893 2.22 -24.24 -2.48
N ASP A 894 3.01 -25.31 -2.47
CA ASP A 894 4.26 -25.44 -1.68
C ASP A 894 5.54 -24.91 -2.37
N ALA A 895 5.46 -24.32 -3.56
CA ALA A 895 6.62 -23.87 -4.33
C ALA A 895 7.49 -22.85 -3.58
N GLU A 896 6.86 -21.82 -3.00
CA GLU A 896 7.55 -20.78 -2.23
C GLU A 896 8.23 -21.36 -0.99
N LEU A 897 7.58 -22.29 -0.29
CA LEU A 897 8.12 -22.98 0.88
C LEU A 897 9.37 -23.81 0.52
N LEU A 898 9.34 -24.55 -0.59
CA LEU A 898 10.45 -25.36 -1.05
C LEU A 898 11.64 -24.51 -1.51
N ILE A 899 11.42 -23.46 -2.32
CA ILE A 899 12.50 -22.56 -2.79
C ILE A 899 13.09 -21.78 -1.61
N SER A 900 12.25 -21.30 -0.69
CA SER A 900 12.65 -20.66 0.56
C SER A 900 13.59 -21.54 1.36
N TRP A 901 13.17 -22.77 1.66
CA TRP A 901 14.03 -23.72 2.35
C TRP A 901 15.31 -24.02 1.57
N ALA A 902 15.22 -24.26 0.26
CA ALA A 902 16.37 -24.62 -0.57
C ALA A 902 17.49 -23.57 -0.50
N CYS A 903 17.13 -22.28 -0.48
CA CYS A 903 18.09 -21.17 -0.44
C CYS A 903 18.50 -20.76 0.99
N VAL A 904 17.60 -20.88 1.97
CA VAL A 904 17.83 -20.38 3.35
C VAL A 904 18.38 -21.46 4.30
N GLN A 905 18.22 -22.76 4.00
CA GLN A 905 18.85 -23.84 4.79
C GLN A 905 20.37 -23.67 4.88
N PHE A 906 20.97 -23.21 3.78
CA PHE A 906 22.39 -22.93 3.74
C PHE A 906 22.65 -21.54 4.33
N ARG A 907 23.01 -21.52 5.60
CA ARG A 907 23.29 -20.29 6.36
C ARG A 907 24.66 -19.65 6.06
N GLY A 908 25.23 -19.91 4.89
CA GLY A 908 26.39 -19.23 4.36
C GLY A 908 26.02 -18.38 3.14
N PHE A 909 26.97 -18.17 2.22
CA PHE A 909 26.71 -17.51 0.95
C PHE A 909 27.34 -18.24 -0.24
N LEU A 910 26.53 -18.54 -1.25
CA LEU A 910 26.88 -19.20 -2.50
C LEU A 910 26.54 -18.25 -3.63
N ALA A 911 27.50 -17.94 -4.48
CA ALA A 911 27.32 -17.03 -5.62
C ALA A 911 27.98 -17.58 -6.88
N THR A 912 27.53 -17.14 -8.04
CA THR A 912 28.22 -17.34 -9.32
C THR A 912 29.61 -16.67 -9.26
N ALA A 913 30.65 -17.38 -9.71
CA ALA A 913 32.02 -16.91 -9.57
C ALA A 913 32.34 -15.77 -10.56
N ILE A 914 32.63 -14.59 -10.02
CA ILE A 914 32.98 -13.36 -10.75
C ILE A 914 34.35 -12.81 -10.31
N GLY A 915 34.91 -11.88 -11.09
CA GLY A 915 36.17 -11.20 -10.77
C GLY A 915 37.32 -12.18 -10.48
N LEU A 916 38.11 -11.90 -9.44
CA LEU A 916 39.22 -12.74 -8.99
C LEU A 916 38.80 -14.14 -8.48
N CYS A 917 37.50 -14.37 -8.19
CA CYS A 917 37.02 -15.71 -7.87
C CYS A 917 36.85 -16.58 -9.13
N LYS A 918 36.71 -16.00 -10.33
CA LYS A 918 36.47 -16.74 -11.56
C LYS A 918 37.76 -17.38 -12.09
N ILE A 919 37.74 -18.70 -12.28
CA ILE A 919 38.85 -19.45 -12.87
C ILE A 919 38.82 -19.22 -14.39
N PRO A 920 39.88 -18.66 -15.01
CA PRO A 920 39.93 -18.46 -16.46
C PRO A 920 40.12 -19.79 -17.20
N ASN A 921 39.81 -19.79 -18.51
CA ASN A 921 40.15 -20.87 -19.44
C ASN A 921 39.64 -22.28 -19.08
N LEU A 922 38.56 -22.38 -18.29
CA LEU A 922 37.83 -23.64 -18.14
C LEU A 922 37.07 -24.00 -19.45
N PRO A 923 36.78 -25.29 -19.71
CA PRO A 923 36.05 -25.72 -20.90
C PRO A 923 34.72 -24.99 -21.11
N HIS A 924 34.34 -24.80 -22.38
CA HIS A 924 33.06 -24.17 -22.72
C HIS A 924 31.88 -24.91 -22.08
N GLY A 925 30.91 -24.16 -21.55
CA GLY A 925 29.77 -24.71 -20.79
C GLY A 925 30.09 -25.10 -19.34
N THR A 926 31.28 -24.76 -18.82
CA THR A 926 31.57 -24.93 -17.38
C THR A 926 30.96 -23.79 -16.57
N HIS A 927 30.06 -24.10 -15.64
CA HIS A 927 29.52 -23.13 -14.68
C HIS A 927 30.34 -23.16 -13.40
N GLN A 928 30.63 -21.98 -12.85
CA GLN A 928 31.50 -21.81 -11.70
C GLN A 928 30.77 -21.06 -10.59
N PHE A 929 30.77 -21.62 -9.40
CA PHE A 929 30.18 -21.02 -8.22
C PHE A 929 31.19 -21.03 -7.08
N VAL A 930 31.10 -20.02 -6.22
CA VAL A 930 31.99 -19.80 -5.09
C VAL A 930 31.18 -19.84 -3.79
N LEU A 931 31.67 -20.62 -2.83
CA LEU A 931 31.18 -20.63 -1.46
C LEU A 931 31.94 -19.55 -0.68
N ALA A 932 31.42 -18.33 -0.72
CA ALA A 932 32.10 -17.16 -0.19
C ALA A 932 32.31 -17.26 1.33
N ASN A 933 31.35 -17.85 2.04
CA ASN A 933 31.49 -18.36 3.40
C ASN A 933 30.48 -19.49 3.65
N ALA A 934 30.82 -20.44 4.52
CA ALA A 934 29.88 -21.41 5.08
C ALA A 934 29.03 -20.80 6.20
N SER A 935 28.26 -21.62 6.92
CA SER A 935 27.54 -21.17 8.12
C SER A 935 28.51 -20.66 9.20
N PRO A 936 28.11 -19.70 10.06
CA PRO A 936 29.02 -19.06 11.01
C PRO A 936 29.83 -20.05 11.87
N THR A 937 29.20 -21.14 12.31
CA THR A 937 29.84 -22.19 13.10
C THR A 937 30.90 -22.96 12.30
N VAL A 938 30.61 -23.33 11.05
CA VAL A 938 31.51 -24.14 10.22
C VAL A 938 32.68 -23.29 9.71
N GLU A 939 32.40 -22.04 9.31
CA GLU A 939 33.43 -21.08 8.89
C GLU A 939 34.37 -20.71 10.05
N SER A 940 33.82 -20.42 11.24
CA SER A 940 34.63 -20.09 12.43
C SER A 940 35.45 -21.28 12.92
N ALA A 941 34.93 -22.51 12.85
CA ALA A 941 35.68 -23.72 13.17
C ALA A 941 36.86 -23.91 12.22
N PHE A 942 36.65 -23.79 10.91
CA PHE A 942 37.71 -23.89 9.91
C PHE A 942 38.79 -22.82 10.11
N MET A 943 38.40 -21.56 10.31
CA MET A 943 39.34 -20.46 10.56
C MET A 943 40.12 -20.64 11.88
N SER A 944 39.51 -21.27 12.90
CA SER A 944 40.20 -21.62 14.15
C SER A 944 41.23 -22.73 13.97
N THR A 945 40.95 -23.74 13.15
CA THR A 945 41.88 -24.84 12.85
C THR A 945 43.01 -24.37 11.93
N LEU A 946 42.69 -23.50 10.97
CA LEU A 946 43.66 -22.84 10.09
C LEU A 946 44.65 -21.96 10.86
N SER A 947 44.20 -21.12 11.80
CA SER A 947 45.11 -20.28 12.61
C SER A 947 45.99 -21.09 13.57
N LYS A 948 45.44 -22.10 14.24
CA LYS A 948 46.20 -23.04 15.09
C LYS A 948 47.32 -23.78 14.33
N SER A 949 47.14 -24.01 13.03
CA SER A 949 48.14 -24.72 12.20
C SER A 949 49.41 -23.91 11.91
N SER A 950 49.41 -22.60 12.16
CA SER A 950 50.54 -21.71 11.88
C SER A 950 50.49 -20.47 12.79
N PRO A 951 50.75 -20.59 14.10
CA PRO A 951 50.65 -19.48 15.05
C PRO A 951 51.71 -18.38 14.83
N ASN A 952 52.86 -18.73 14.23
CA ASN A 952 54.02 -17.84 14.05
C ASN A 952 54.30 -17.47 12.57
N SER A 953 53.38 -17.73 11.65
CA SER A 953 53.55 -17.44 10.22
C SER A 953 52.20 -17.25 9.52
N SER A 954 52.18 -16.75 8.28
CA SER A 954 50.93 -16.63 7.53
C SER A 954 50.22 -17.99 7.41
N PRO A 955 48.90 -18.07 7.68
CA PRO A 955 48.17 -19.33 7.69
C PRO A 955 48.24 -20.03 6.33
N LYS A 956 48.79 -21.25 6.32
CA LYS A 956 48.96 -22.06 5.12
C LYS A 956 47.74 -22.94 4.88
N SER A 957 47.24 -22.92 3.65
CA SER A 957 46.22 -23.85 3.15
C SER A 957 46.58 -24.29 1.73
N THR A 958 46.11 -25.47 1.35
CA THR A 958 46.33 -26.10 0.04
C THR A 958 45.00 -26.29 -0.67
N VAL A 959 44.98 -26.03 -1.98
CA VAL A 959 43.83 -26.34 -2.84
C VAL A 959 43.84 -27.82 -3.18
N LEU A 960 42.77 -28.52 -2.84
CA LEU A 960 42.54 -29.92 -3.20
C LEU A 960 41.15 -30.09 -3.80
N PHE A 961 40.89 -31.19 -4.49
CA PHE A 961 39.63 -31.45 -5.17
C PHE A 961 38.84 -32.58 -4.48
N HIS A 962 37.51 -32.53 -4.59
CA HIS A 962 36.63 -33.61 -4.13
C HIS A 962 35.56 -33.91 -5.18
N GLY A 963 35.46 -35.18 -5.59
CA GLY A 963 34.44 -35.65 -6.52
C GLY A 963 33.25 -36.28 -5.83
N THR A 964 32.04 -35.84 -6.18
CA THR A 964 30.79 -36.41 -5.68
C THR A 964 29.63 -36.11 -6.63
N THR A 965 28.48 -36.77 -6.44
CA THR A 965 27.23 -36.43 -7.11
C THR A 965 26.66 -35.11 -6.60
N LEU A 966 25.97 -34.39 -7.50
CA LEU A 966 25.23 -33.15 -7.20
C LEU A 966 24.17 -33.35 -6.10
N SER A 967 23.59 -34.56 -6.01
CA SER A 967 22.64 -34.97 -4.97
C SER A 967 23.14 -34.82 -3.53
N ARG A 968 24.47 -34.77 -3.31
CA ARG A 968 25.03 -34.54 -1.97
C ARG A 968 25.18 -33.06 -1.60
N LEU A 969 25.08 -32.15 -2.56
CA LEU A 969 25.38 -30.73 -2.34
C LEU A 969 24.51 -30.10 -1.22
N PRO A 970 23.19 -30.36 -1.07
CA PRO A 970 22.41 -29.73 0.00
C PRO A 970 22.91 -30.13 1.40
N ALA A 971 23.22 -31.42 1.59
CA ALA A 971 23.79 -31.91 2.84
C ALA A 971 25.23 -31.38 3.11
N ILE A 972 26.04 -31.20 2.06
CA ILE A 972 27.41 -30.63 2.14
C ILE A 972 27.37 -29.14 2.46
N LEU A 973 26.43 -28.38 1.90
CA LEU A 973 26.25 -26.96 2.21
C LEU A 973 25.87 -26.76 3.68
N THR A 974 24.93 -27.56 4.19
CA THR A 974 24.44 -27.45 5.57
C THR A 974 25.46 -27.90 6.63
N HIS A 975 26.27 -28.93 6.35
CA HIS A 975 27.16 -29.55 7.37
C HIS A 975 28.66 -29.54 7.05
N GLY A 976 29.08 -29.03 5.90
CA GLY A 976 30.42 -29.26 5.35
C GLY A 976 30.61 -30.69 4.82
N LEU A 977 31.84 -31.01 4.42
CA LEU A 977 32.21 -32.39 4.09
C LEU A 977 32.31 -33.21 5.39
N ARG A 978 31.67 -34.39 5.40
CA ARG A 978 31.64 -35.28 6.56
C ARG A 978 32.28 -36.63 6.26
N THR A 979 32.84 -37.26 7.29
CA THR A 979 33.31 -38.64 7.23
C THR A 979 32.11 -39.58 7.23
N CYS A 980 31.79 -40.16 6.06
CA CYS A 980 30.69 -41.12 5.89
C CYS A 980 31.19 -42.55 5.64
N SER A 981 32.46 -42.84 5.94
CA SER A 981 33.01 -44.20 5.87
C SER A 981 32.27 -45.13 6.85
N GLY A 982 31.89 -46.32 6.40
CA GLY A 982 31.11 -47.29 7.18
C GLY A 982 29.61 -46.98 7.33
N THR A 983 29.07 -45.96 6.66
CA THR A 983 27.63 -45.59 6.73
C THR A 983 26.86 -45.91 5.44
N SER A 984 25.52 -45.83 5.49
CA SER A 984 24.61 -45.93 4.33
C SER A 984 24.86 -44.88 3.24
N LEU A 985 25.65 -43.84 3.55
CA LEU A 985 26.04 -42.77 2.64
C LEU A 985 27.43 -42.97 2.02
N GLN A 986 28.17 -44.02 2.39
CA GLN A 986 29.40 -44.41 1.70
C GLN A 986 29.08 -44.78 0.24
N ARG A 987 29.81 -44.18 -0.72
CA ARG A 987 29.72 -44.54 -2.16
C ARG A 987 30.93 -45.34 -2.65
N THR A 988 32.07 -45.21 -1.99
CA THR A 988 33.36 -45.80 -2.36
C THR A 988 34.03 -46.37 -1.12
N GLY A 989 34.83 -47.42 -1.28
CA GLY A 989 35.54 -48.04 -0.17
C GLY A 989 36.56 -47.12 0.50
N ALA A 990 36.79 -47.32 1.79
CA ALA A 990 37.74 -46.56 2.60
C ALA A 990 39.17 -47.13 2.51
N ALA A 991 39.74 -47.18 1.30
CA ALA A 991 40.99 -47.89 0.99
C ALA A 991 42.22 -47.42 1.82
N TYR A 992 42.26 -46.15 2.22
CA TYR A 992 43.30 -45.56 3.08
C TYR A 992 42.74 -45.16 4.46
N GLY A 993 41.70 -45.88 4.93
CA GLY A 993 41.04 -45.64 6.21
C GLY A 993 39.88 -44.63 6.15
N ASN A 994 39.24 -44.43 7.31
CA ASN A 994 38.04 -43.60 7.42
C ASN A 994 38.39 -42.10 7.36
N GLY A 995 37.74 -41.35 6.46
CA GLY A 995 37.94 -39.91 6.34
C GLY A 995 37.32 -39.30 5.08
N ILE A 996 37.61 -38.02 4.85
CA ILE A 996 37.22 -37.27 3.65
C ILE A 996 38.36 -37.36 2.63
N TYR A 997 38.10 -37.98 1.48
CA TYR A 997 39.08 -38.21 0.43
C TYR A 997 39.19 -37.00 -0.49
N LEU A 998 40.41 -36.52 -0.73
CA LEU A 998 40.70 -35.36 -1.60
C LEU A 998 41.84 -35.68 -2.59
N ALA A 999 41.68 -35.14 -3.80
CA ALA A 999 42.59 -35.07 -4.96
C ALA A 999 43.62 -33.92 -5.00
N GLU A 1000 44.91 -34.11 -5.27
CA GLU A 1000 45.71 -33.01 -5.88
C GLU A 1000 45.33 -32.81 -7.35
N ASP A 1001 45.11 -33.92 -8.07
CA ASP A 1001 44.62 -33.92 -9.44
C ASP A 1001 43.07 -33.81 -9.50
N PRO A 1002 42.52 -32.79 -10.19
CA PRO A 1002 41.09 -32.67 -10.38
C PRO A 1002 40.50 -33.80 -11.22
N ALA A 1003 41.25 -34.38 -12.18
CA ALA A 1003 40.72 -35.46 -13.04
C ALA A 1003 40.49 -36.76 -12.25
N MET A 1004 41.43 -37.14 -11.37
CA MET A 1004 41.27 -38.24 -10.40
C MET A 1004 40.01 -38.05 -9.55
N SER A 1005 39.80 -36.87 -8.97
CA SER A 1005 38.58 -36.58 -8.21
C SER A 1005 37.32 -36.70 -9.07
N PHE A 1006 37.36 -36.18 -10.30
CA PHE A 1006 36.20 -36.12 -11.20
C PHE A 1006 35.69 -37.51 -11.64
N THR A 1007 36.47 -38.58 -11.49
CA THR A 1007 35.98 -39.97 -11.68
C THR A 1007 34.81 -40.32 -10.76
N TYR A 1008 34.76 -39.75 -9.55
CA TYR A 1008 33.69 -39.97 -8.56
C TYR A 1008 32.45 -39.09 -8.79
N SER A 1009 32.54 -38.14 -9.72
CA SER A 1009 31.51 -37.18 -10.11
C SER A 1009 30.67 -37.70 -11.28
N ALA A 1010 29.56 -38.38 -10.97
CA ALA A 1010 28.56 -38.77 -11.97
C ALA A 1010 27.72 -37.57 -12.44
N ALA A 1011 27.18 -37.65 -13.66
CA ALA A 1011 26.27 -36.64 -14.19
C ALA A 1011 24.90 -36.74 -13.50
N ALA A 1012 24.30 -35.61 -13.15
CA ALA A 1012 23.00 -35.54 -12.51
C ALA A 1012 21.93 -34.95 -13.44
N LEU A 1013 20.70 -35.43 -13.28
CA LEU A 1013 19.51 -34.76 -13.83
C LEU A 1013 19.15 -33.53 -12.98
N SER A 1014 18.43 -32.60 -13.59
CA SER A 1014 17.92 -31.39 -12.95
C SER A 1014 16.40 -31.28 -13.13
N TRP A 1015 15.81 -30.26 -12.53
CA TRP A 1015 14.40 -29.91 -12.65
C TRP A 1015 14.09 -29.31 -14.03
N LYS A 1016 12.86 -29.53 -14.53
CA LYS A 1016 12.41 -29.32 -15.91
C LYS A 1016 12.91 -28.03 -16.60
N ASN A 1017 12.86 -26.88 -15.92
CA ASN A 1017 13.21 -25.57 -16.51
C ASN A 1017 14.58 -25.02 -16.07
N SER A 1018 15.45 -25.89 -15.52
CA SER A 1018 16.85 -25.59 -15.18
C SER A 1018 17.72 -25.33 -16.41
N LYS A 1019 18.73 -24.48 -16.27
CA LYS A 1019 19.84 -24.32 -17.24
C LYS A 1019 21.03 -25.26 -16.94
N LEU A 1020 20.99 -26.02 -15.84
CA LEU A 1020 22.09 -26.84 -15.33
C LEU A 1020 21.84 -28.35 -15.51
N HIS A 1021 21.21 -28.73 -16.62
CA HIS A 1021 20.89 -30.13 -16.94
C HIS A 1021 22.14 -30.98 -17.27
N ASN A 1022 22.15 -32.24 -16.81
CA ASN A 1022 23.13 -33.26 -17.21
C ASN A 1022 24.59 -32.88 -16.88
N MET A 1023 24.78 -32.24 -15.72
CA MET A 1023 26.05 -31.70 -15.25
C MET A 1023 26.77 -32.65 -14.29
N ARG A 1024 28.11 -32.62 -14.32
CA ARG A 1024 29.01 -33.31 -13.39
C ARG A 1024 29.66 -32.30 -12.45
N MET A 1025 29.56 -32.54 -11.14
CA MET A 1025 30.04 -31.61 -10.12
C MET A 1025 31.44 -31.96 -9.62
N LEU A 1026 32.38 -31.02 -9.67
CA LEU A 1026 33.67 -31.09 -8.99
C LEU A 1026 33.69 -30.03 -7.89
N LEU A 1027 34.08 -30.40 -6.67
CA LEU A 1027 34.27 -29.45 -5.58
C LEU A 1027 35.74 -29.05 -5.47
N GLY A 1028 35.99 -27.76 -5.38
CA GLY A 1028 37.30 -27.21 -5.01
C GLY A 1028 37.32 -26.92 -3.51
N CYS A 1029 38.22 -27.57 -2.81
CA CYS A 1029 38.33 -27.56 -1.36
C CYS A 1029 39.60 -26.83 -0.91
N GLU A 1030 39.50 -26.11 0.19
CA GLU A 1030 40.61 -25.53 0.93
C GLU A 1030 40.93 -26.45 2.11
N ALA A 1031 42.12 -27.06 2.13
CA ALA A 1031 42.58 -27.91 3.22
C ALA A 1031 43.64 -27.17 4.05
N VAL A 1032 43.60 -27.33 5.37
CA VAL A 1032 44.58 -26.72 6.29
C VAL A 1032 45.97 -27.32 6.08
N GLY A 1033 47.01 -26.47 6.11
CA GLY A 1033 48.39 -26.87 5.87
C GLY A 1033 48.59 -27.48 4.47
N ASN A 1034 49.29 -28.61 4.43
CA ASN A 1034 49.51 -29.42 3.21
C ASN A 1034 48.45 -30.53 3.06
N GLY A 1035 47.31 -30.42 3.76
CA GLY A 1035 46.37 -31.52 3.95
C GLY A 1035 47.01 -32.71 4.68
N LYS A 1036 46.49 -33.91 4.45
CA LYS A 1036 47.01 -35.18 5.03
C LYS A 1036 47.19 -36.23 3.92
N SER A 1037 48.31 -36.16 3.22
CA SER A 1037 48.64 -37.10 2.15
C SER A 1037 48.83 -38.52 2.71
N VAL A 1038 48.29 -39.51 2.02
CA VAL A 1038 48.36 -40.95 2.37
C VAL A 1038 48.92 -41.81 1.24
N SER A 1039 48.97 -41.26 0.03
CA SER A 1039 49.48 -41.84 -1.21
C SER A 1039 49.79 -40.66 -2.15
N PRO A 1040 50.71 -40.79 -3.13
CA PRO A 1040 50.97 -39.72 -4.11
C PRO A 1040 49.68 -39.13 -4.69
N GLY A 1041 49.51 -37.81 -4.56
CA GLY A 1041 48.32 -37.08 -5.02
C GLY A 1041 47.02 -37.29 -4.24
N ILE A 1042 46.97 -38.13 -3.20
CA ILE A 1042 45.74 -38.50 -2.46
C ILE A 1042 45.86 -38.11 -0.99
N HIS A 1043 44.84 -37.40 -0.47
CA HIS A 1043 44.74 -36.99 0.93
C HIS A 1043 43.49 -37.55 1.60
N VAL A 1044 43.60 -37.91 2.88
CA VAL A 1044 42.46 -38.36 3.70
C VAL A 1044 42.38 -37.52 4.97
N ILE A 1045 41.42 -36.59 4.98
CA ILE A 1045 41.21 -35.66 6.09
C ILE A 1045 40.28 -36.31 7.13
N THR A 1046 40.75 -36.45 8.36
CA THR A 1046 39.99 -37.05 9.48
C THR A 1046 39.28 -35.99 10.34
N ASP A 1047 39.81 -34.77 10.41
CA ASP A 1047 39.19 -33.63 11.09
C ASP A 1047 38.34 -32.83 10.10
N GLN A 1048 37.02 -32.84 10.30
CA GLN A 1048 36.06 -32.16 9.44
C GLN A 1048 36.23 -30.63 9.46
N SER A 1049 36.85 -30.07 10.51
CA SER A 1049 37.19 -28.64 10.58
C SER A 1049 38.47 -28.27 9.81
N ALA A 1050 39.24 -29.24 9.33
CA ALA A 1050 40.48 -29.00 8.58
C ALA A 1050 40.26 -28.89 7.05
N VAL A 1051 39.01 -28.92 6.58
CA VAL A 1051 38.65 -28.79 5.16
C VAL A 1051 37.38 -27.95 4.96
N MET A 1052 37.40 -27.06 3.98
CA MET A 1052 36.27 -26.23 3.58
C MET A 1052 36.01 -26.37 2.08
N VAL A 1053 34.74 -26.46 1.66
CA VAL A 1053 34.39 -26.33 0.23
C VAL A 1053 34.37 -24.84 -0.11
N ARG A 1054 35.08 -24.43 -1.16
CA ARG A 1054 35.13 -23.03 -1.62
C ARG A 1054 34.63 -22.85 -3.04
N TYR A 1055 34.65 -23.91 -3.84
CA TYR A 1055 34.21 -23.89 -5.23
C TYR A 1055 33.27 -25.05 -5.52
N VAL A 1056 32.20 -24.76 -6.26
CA VAL A 1056 31.35 -25.76 -6.93
C VAL A 1056 31.49 -25.52 -8.43
N LEU A 1057 32.05 -26.50 -9.14
CA LEU A 1057 32.30 -26.43 -10.58
C LEU A 1057 31.41 -27.46 -11.28
N LEU A 1058 30.54 -27.00 -12.17
CA LEU A 1058 29.69 -27.86 -12.99
C LEU A 1058 30.24 -27.95 -14.41
N PHE A 1059 30.64 -29.15 -14.81
CA PHE A 1059 31.08 -29.46 -16.17
C PHE A 1059 29.96 -30.19 -16.90
N ALA A 1060 29.74 -29.89 -18.19
CA ALA A 1060 28.86 -30.68 -19.05
C ALA A 1060 29.28 -32.16 -19.10
N LYS A 1061 28.35 -33.08 -19.37
CA LYS A 1061 28.60 -34.55 -19.36
C LYS A 1061 29.89 -34.99 -20.09
N GLY A 1062 30.20 -34.38 -21.24
CA GLY A 1062 31.41 -34.67 -22.03
C GLY A 1062 32.63 -33.80 -21.71
N GLY A 1063 32.51 -32.82 -20.81
CA GLY A 1063 33.64 -32.01 -20.35
C GLY A 1063 34.50 -32.75 -19.33
N ALA A 1064 35.78 -32.39 -19.28
CA ALA A 1064 36.74 -32.85 -18.28
C ALA A 1064 37.43 -31.63 -17.64
N PRO A 1065 37.79 -31.68 -16.34
CA PRO A 1065 38.55 -30.61 -15.73
C PRO A 1065 39.95 -30.51 -16.35
N PRO A 1066 40.51 -29.30 -16.52
CA PRO A 1066 41.91 -29.14 -16.89
C PRO A 1066 42.83 -29.57 -15.74
N ILE A 1067 44.12 -29.73 -16.03
CA ILE A 1067 45.14 -30.07 -15.02
C ILE A 1067 45.18 -29.06 -13.87
N ALA A 1068 45.57 -29.53 -12.67
CA ALA A 1068 45.61 -28.73 -11.45
C ALA A 1068 46.31 -27.38 -11.61
N GLY A 1069 47.42 -27.32 -12.37
CA GLY A 1069 48.19 -26.10 -12.62
C GLY A 1069 47.42 -24.96 -13.28
N HIS A 1070 46.33 -25.24 -14.01
CA HIS A 1070 45.47 -24.20 -14.60
C HIS A 1070 44.39 -23.68 -13.64
N MET A 1071 44.09 -24.42 -12.56
CA MET A 1071 42.99 -24.12 -11.63
C MET A 1071 43.49 -23.61 -10.29
N VAL A 1072 44.48 -24.29 -9.70
CA VAL A 1072 44.99 -24.06 -8.35
C VAL A 1072 45.47 -22.62 -8.12
N PRO A 1073 46.22 -21.95 -9.02
CA PRO A 1073 46.67 -20.58 -8.78
C PRO A 1073 45.51 -19.58 -8.66
N ALA A 1074 44.52 -19.67 -9.56
CA ALA A 1074 43.33 -18.82 -9.53
C ALA A 1074 42.48 -19.10 -8.28
N MET A 1075 42.25 -20.38 -7.96
CA MET A 1075 41.50 -20.78 -6.77
C MET A 1075 42.20 -20.34 -5.48
N ALA A 1076 43.51 -20.49 -5.36
CA ALA A 1076 44.27 -20.06 -4.19
C ALA A 1076 44.23 -18.53 -3.99
N SER A 1077 44.22 -17.77 -5.10
CA SER A 1077 44.02 -16.32 -5.08
C SER A 1077 42.60 -15.95 -4.59
N GLY A 1078 41.57 -16.56 -5.19
CA GLY A 1078 40.17 -16.36 -4.80
C GLY A 1078 39.91 -16.73 -3.34
N MET A 1079 40.35 -17.91 -2.89
CA MET A 1079 40.26 -18.35 -1.48
C MET A 1079 40.94 -17.36 -0.53
N ARG A 1080 42.09 -16.78 -0.90
CA ARG A 1080 42.78 -15.79 -0.08
C ARG A 1080 41.99 -14.49 0.02
N GLY A 1081 41.50 -13.97 -1.12
CA GLY A 1081 40.66 -12.78 -1.14
C GLY A 1081 39.36 -12.96 -0.34
N LEU A 1082 38.72 -14.13 -0.42
CA LEU A 1082 37.55 -14.47 0.39
C LEU A 1082 37.81 -14.36 1.90
N ARG A 1083 38.97 -14.85 2.38
CA ARG A 1083 39.40 -14.79 3.80
C ARG A 1083 39.83 -13.39 4.23
N MET A 1084 40.36 -12.57 3.31
CA MET A 1084 40.81 -11.21 3.61
C MET A 1084 39.68 -10.17 3.51
N GLY A 1085 38.49 -10.55 3.02
CA GLY A 1085 37.35 -9.64 2.85
C GLY A 1085 37.49 -8.68 1.67
N THR A 1086 38.53 -8.81 0.84
CA THR A 1086 38.81 -7.93 -0.32
C THR A 1086 38.01 -8.31 -1.58
N MET A 1087 36.89 -9.02 -1.40
CA MET A 1087 36.18 -9.82 -2.42
C MET A 1087 34.68 -9.91 -2.17
#